data_AF-A0A1R4GXR8-F1
#
_entry.id   AF-A0A1R4GXR8-F1
#
_cell.length_a   1.000
_cell.length_b   1.000
_cell.length_c   1.000
_cell.angle_alpha   90.00
_cell.angle_beta   90.00
_cell.angle_gamma   90.00
#
_symmetry.space_group_name_H-M   'P 1'
#
loop_
_entity.id
_entity.type
_entity.pdbx_description
1 polymer ?
#
loop_
_entity_poly.entity_id
_entity_poly.type
_entity_poly.pdbx_seq_one_letter_code
_entity_poly.pdbx_strand_id
1 'polypeptide(L)'
;MLKLNTPKIIDGLAKFDGRKKKYVPYPEIYNQSSEVEKLRISILSELQTLWEQLQKEYPGNIRFLKSASNFFELVAPIESLSFEFKPSSQQGFNSLQLYWSSYPSKLHYQVYERLRPLSSVGYQKFHERCNALIARKFKTKKEQKQVGVAVTDFIEFQNQHFMLAKHFYPIIHPPKPTKPNPLTVNQSWIKQGKQLNQVIRAVHDHWYQTKEYSPDEILGWLIFSGIIYGGINEGNMLRAWLAALLNKEYKPFIHQRTFISARFEYAYYGNERSEDGKTLYNTKQIIVDLVSQCWLIRYHQQVSPQKTEQTLCQLSDKTLKNHLKNALKPVLEPFDIKIPTLAKLMYYASYHWEVLDNVDIDQASVTVLRGRQNTSGLKAFNFETLLSQNYKAVKLTYELKDIIELNIHESDDTDTVITNKKKIKVRKSDLIDKLTQDFKLDKELKKKRLSYKPPTLIERIEKRCNQYKDLSERVLLHWILSLLNAKKPPSNQSILKYIKAIGYEWLYFTMAQPIEMWEEEDFETLYEDILEYKAFTRGNTDLGYSAKLFNRMHSFASNKYKFPKVSIEYSQKGRRVRSELISPQAYNAIINQILASVDLLERDMLALIFILAYRTGMRKKEILGLKFNDIEGLSQSQPSLVIRPNRYRSTKTQGSIRRVPVFALLKPDELTFFLNFIQSNIGTNPNRFIFTLSSDRQPLHDHAPLKLFKRVVKDITIKGDPAINHTFHGFRHTAITNLSMVLMGHEHLIASLTDYDEDDVLRIKYGLLGEHIDAQDHWYALAGIMGHLSPQRSFEYYNHVATLMATYELSQANIKLPTQTLNNITGFSNKTLVQNHADIDNNTISLPSIRGLLFRSINQGIRKSPIFIIEKTTAQFISDFTPITTNELFMRYGINTVEQLLCLSDKGISLKEAATILNINFDDAKTLAKRAYKVSNIINTRDKERFIKPDSVERIMLSPLKPQEQSDYRLLTHLRNNGSLLRTQYKQDWQWFMDICCQKISISKAYISFPESRIEDFKRFIGIAKQLLPEKNWLITTDAQLKDTTLNQPEYKGMRYQKNPSVSTLRIGIASREATDLSNSFTSSKNTWKYSPLFRFFVHMMLVMDESLCINESKP
;
A
#
# COMPACT_ATOMS: atom_id res chain seq x y z
N MET A 1 4.44 -57.12 -25.83
CA MET A 1 4.01 -55.78 -25.39
C MET A 1 4.93 -55.33 -24.24
N LEU A 2 5.72 -54.28 -24.43
CA LEU A 2 6.52 -53.67 -23.36
C LEU A 2 5.56 -53.10 -22.28
N LYS A 3 5.73 -53.51 -21.02
CA LYS A 3 5.00 -52.91 -19.88
C LYS A 3 5.65 -51.57 -19.54
N LEU A 4 5.15 -50.50 -20.15
CA LEU A 4 5.46 -49.12 -19.80
C LEU A 4 4.95 -48.79 -18.39
N ASN A 5 5.87 -48.69 -17.41
CA ASN A 5 5.58 -48.21 -16.06
C ASN A 5 5.93 -46.73 -15.95
N THR A 6 4.92 -45.86 -16.00
CA THR A 6 5.08 -44.42 -15.73
C THR A 6 5.09 -44.20 -14.21
N PRO A 7 5.98 -43.33 -13.67
CA PRO A 7 6.05 -43.09 -12.23
C PRO A 7 4.75 -42.48 -11.69
N LYS A 8 4.24 -42.99 -10.57
CA LYS A 8 3.02 -42.52 -9.90
C LYS A 8 3.33 -42.19 -8.46
N ILE A 9 2.64 -41.18 -7.91
CA ILE A 9 2.76 -40.83 -6.49
C ILE A 9 2.34 -41.97 -5.56
N ILE A 10 1.60 -42.95 -6.09
CA ILE A 10 1.13 -44.14 -5.39
C ILE A 10 2.00 -45.39 -5.63
N ASP A 11 3.12 -45.27 -6.35
CA ASP A 11 4.02 -46.41 -6.56
C ASP A 11 4.56 -46.90 -5.21
N GLY A 12 4.46 -48.21 -4.97
CA GLY A 12 4.74 -48.82 -3.67
C GLY A 12 3.64 -48.63 -2.61
N LEU A 13 2.57 -47.89 -2.88
CA LEU A 13 1.46 -47.65 -1.93
C LEU A 13 0.15 -48.32 -2.34
N ALA A 14 -0.12 -48.42 -3.64
CA ALA A 14 -1.34 -49.05 -4.18
C ALA A 14 -1.09 -49.79 -5.50
N LYS A 15 -1.98 -50.73 -5.84
CA LYS A 15 -1.99 -51.46 -7.12
C LYS A 15 -3.31 -51.29 -7.86
N PHE A 16 -3.26 -51.35 -9.19
CA PHE A 16 -4.48 -51.31 -10.00
C PHE A 16 -5.23 -52.64 -9.89
N ASP A 17 -6.49 -52.57 -9.46
CA ASP A 17 -7.41 -53.71 -9.44
C ASP A 17 -8.23 -53.71 -10.74
N GLY A 18 -7.93 -54.66 -11.63
CA GLY A 18 -8.59 -54.79 -12.93
C GLY A 18 -10.10 -55.10 -12.85
N ARG A 19 -10.57 -55.72 -11.75
CA ARG A 19 -12.01 -55.99 -11.56
C ARG A 19 -12.76 -54.72 -11.14
N LYS A 20 -12.16 -53.92 -10.26
CA LYS A 20 -12.76 -52.67 -9.75
C LYS A 20 -12.46 -51.45 -10.63
N LYS A 21 -11.59 -51.60 -11.65
CA LYS A 21 -11.11 -50.53 -12.54
C LYS A 21 -10.57 -49.31 -11.77
N LYS A 22 -9.90 -49.52 -10.63
CA LYS A 22 -9.33 -48.47 -9.77
C LYS A 22 -8.09 -48.94 -9.01
N TYR A 23 -7.30 -47.99 -8.50
CA TYR A 23 -6.19 -48.30 -7.60
C TYR A 23 -6.71 -48.63 -6.20
N VAL A 24 -6.15 -49.69 -5.61
CA VAL A 24 -6.47 -50.18 -4.26
C VAL A 24 -5.15 -50.27 -3.47
N PRO A 25 -5.08 -49.71 -2.25
CA PRO A 25 -3.89 -49.77 -1.41
C PRO A 25 -3.40 -51.19 -1.15
N TYR A 26 -2.08 -51.37 -0.98
CA TYR A 26 -1.53 -52.67 -0.57
C TYR A 26 -1.96 -53.00 0.87
N PRO A 27 -2.57 -54.17 1.14
CA PRO A 27 -3.07 -54.51 2.48
C PRO A 27 -1.99 -54.45 3.56
N GLU A 28 -0.77 -54.90 3.24
CA GLU A 28 0.37 -54.95 4.17
C GLU A 28 0.77 -53.54 4.66
N ILE A 29 0.93 -52.59 3.73
CA ILE A 29 1.32 -51.20 4.02
C ILE A 29 0.16 -50.43 4.64
N TYR A 30 -1.05 -50.66 4.13
CA TYR A 30 -2.26 -49.99 4.60
C TYR A 30 -2.58 -50.36 6.07
N ASN A 31 -2.43 -51.64 6.45
CA ASN A 31 -2.72 -52.09 7.81
C ASN A 31 -1.67 -51.63 8.84
N GLN A 32 -0.41 -51.43 8.43
CA GLN A 32 0.68 -50.96 9.29
C GLN A 32 0.76 -49.42 9.42
N SER A 33 -0.01 -48.68 8.61
CA SER A 33 0.02 -47.22 8.56
C SER A 33 -0.83 -46.56 9.65
N SER A 34 -0.46 -45.34 10.07
CA SER A 34 -1.32 -44.52 10.96
C SER A 34 -2.65 -44.17 10.28
N GLU A 35 -3.71 -43.88 11.04
CA GLU A 35 -5.02 -43.49 10.48
C GLU A 35 -4.95 -42.29 9.52
N VAL A 36 -4.03 -41.34 9.79
CA VAL A 36 -3.78 -40.19 8.90
C VAL A 36 -3.15 -40.64 7.59
N GLU A 37 -2.20 -41.57 7.64
CA GLU A 37 -1.52 -42.05 6.43
C GLU A 37 -2.41 -43.00 5.62
N LYS A 38 -3.24 -43.82 6.28
CA LYS A 38 -4.30 -44.61 5.62
C LYS A 38 -5.23 -43.71 4.82
N LEU A 39 -5.69 -42.61 5.43
CA LEU A 39 -6.54 -41.63 4.77
C LEU A 39 -5.83 -41.00 3.55
N ARG A 40 -4.57 -40.60 3.71
CA ARG A 40 -3.76 -40.03 2.62
C ARG A 40 -3.59 -41.02 1.46
N ILE A 41 -3.19 -42.27 1.73
CA ILE A 41 -3.02 -43.32 0.71
C ILE A 41 -4.33 -43.61 -0.02
N SER A 42 -5.46 -43.66 0.70
CA SER A 42 -6.78 -43.87 0.12
C SER A 42 -7.15 -42.76 -0.87
N ILE A 43 -6.92 -41.50 -0.50
CA ILE A 43 -7.19 -40.33 -1.33
C ILE A 43 -6.30 -40.32 -2.56
N LEU A 44 -4.98 -40.52 -2.39
CA LEU A 44 -4.05 -40.53 -3.53
C LEU A 44 -4.39 -41.65 -4.54
N SER A 45 -4.84 -42.81 -4.06
CA SER A 45 -5.31 -43.92 -4.92
C SER A 45 -6.55 -43.54 -5.74
N GLU A 46 -7.49 -42.83 -5.11
CA GLU A 46 -8.71 -42.32 -5.75
C GLU A 46 -8.38 -41.24 -6.78
N LEU A 47 -7.51 -40.28 -6.44
CA LEU A 47 -7.05 -39.22 -7.33
C LEU A 47 -6.28 -39.77 -8.54
N GLN A 48 -5.40 -40.75 -8.34
CA GLN A 48 -4.67 -41.39 -9.44
C GLN A 48 -5.63 -42.12 -10.40
N THR A 49 -6.65 -42.81 -9.86
CA THR A 49 -7.67 -43.47 -10.67
C THR A 49 -8.43 -42.45 -11.53
N LEU A 50 -8.88 -41.37 -10.89
CA LEU A 50 -9.62 -40.30 -11.56
C LEU A 50 -8.78 -39.61 -12.64
N TRP A 51 -7.52 -39.33 -12.34
CA TRP A 51 -6.59 -38.68 -13.27
C TRP A 51 -6.41 -39.51 -14.54
N GLU A 52 -6.15 -40.81 -14.42
CA GLU A 52 -5.98 -41.70 -15.58
C GLU A 52 -7.26 -41.89 -16.41
N GLN A 53 -8.44 -41.82 -15.78
CA GLN A 53 -9.71 -41.83 -16.50
C GLN A 53 -9.88 -40.56 -17.33
N LEU A 54 -9.71 -39.39 -16.69
CA LEU A 54 -9.83 -38.10 -17.37
C LEU A 54 -8.75 -37.90 -18.44
N GLN A 55 -7.56 -38.49 -18.27
CA GLN A 55 -6.46 -38.41 -19.23
C GLN A 55 -6.81 -39.12 -20.55
N LYS A 56 -7.59 -40.20 -20.49
CA LYS A 56 -8.11 -40.89 -21.68
C LYS A 56 -9.25 -40.13 -22.35
N GLU A 57 -10.11 -39.50 -21.56
CA GLU A 57 -11.28 -38.76 -22.06
C GLU A 57 -10.92 -37.37 -22.60
N TYR A 58 -9.96 -36.69 -21.98
CA TYR A 58 -9.59 -35.29 -22.25
C TYR A 58 -8.08 -35.12 -22.43
N PRO A 59 -7.49 -35.72 -23.47
CA PRO A 59 -6.06 -35.61 -23.73
C PRO A 59 -5.65 -34.18 -24.08
N GLY A 60 -4.57 -33.72 -23.46
CA GLY A 60 -3.97 -32.39 -23.64
C GLY A 60 -2.83 -32.37 -24.66
N ASN A 61 -2.21 -31.20 -24.80
CA ASN A 61 -1.13 -31.00 -25.78
C ASN A 61 0.20 -31.57 -25.27
N ILE A 62 0.76 -32.50 -26.03
CA ILE A 62 2.04 -33.18 -25.73
C ILE A 62 3.20 -32.19 -25.60
N ARG A 63 3.14 -31.03 -26.27
CA ARG A 63 4.18 -29.97 -26.19
C ARG A 63 4.33 -29.36 -24.79
N PHE A 64 3.42 -29.64 -23.87
CA PHE A 64 3.47 -29.14 -22.49
C PHE A 64 4.30 -30.02 -21.55
N LEU A 65 4.72 -31.20 -22.01
CA LEU A 65 5.52 -32.15 -21.22
C LEU A 65 7.00 -31.76 -21.17
N LYS A 66 7.68 -32.12 -20.08
CA LYS A 66 9.14 -32.18 -20.01
C LYS A 66 9.66 -33.19 -21.03
N SER A 67 10.90 -33.03 -21.50
CA SER A 67 11.50 -33.89 -22.54
C SER A 67 11.27 -35.37 -22.26
N ALA A 68 10.70 -36.09 -23.24
CA ALA A 68 10.39 -37.51 -23.10
C ALA A 68 11.64 -38.41 -23.04
N SER A 69 12.81 -37.87 -23.41
CA SER A 69 14.12 -38.56 -23.33
C SER A 69 14.36 -39.22 -21.97
N ASN A 70 13.97 -38.55 -20.88
CA ASN A 70 14.16 -39.04 -19.51
C ASN A 70 13.25 -40.23 -19.15
N PHE A 71 12.18 -40.47 -19.92
CA PHE A 71 11.26 -41.58 -19.69
C PHE A 71 11.59 -42.81 -20.55
N PHE A 72 12.41 -42.67 -21.61
CA PHE A 72 12.82 -43.81 -22.44
C PHE A 72 13.84 -44.72 -21.72
N GLU A 73 14.75 -44.15 -20.93
CA GLU A 73 15.72 -44.90 -20.13
C GLU A 73 15.04 -45.84 -19.11
N LEU A 74 13.84 -45.50 -18.65
CA LEU A 74 13.06 -46.29 -17.68
C LEU A 74 12.23 -47.43 -18.31
N VAL A 75 12.02 -47.41 -19.63
CA VAL A 75 11.05 -48.27 -20.33
C VAL A 75 11.70 -49.46 -21.02
N ALA A 76 12.96 -49.33 -21.41
CA ALA A 76 13.76 -50.44 -21.93
C ALA A 76 15.25 -50.15 -21.68
N PRO A 77 15.90 -50.80 -20.69
CA PRO A 77 17.36 -50.88 -20.71
C PRO A 77 17.73 -51.52 -22.04
N ILE A 78 18.57 -50.86 -22.83
CA ILE A 78 18.96 -51.30 -24.19
C ILE A 78 19.44 -52.76 -24.18
N GLU A 79 20.00 -53.20 -23.05
CA GLU A 79 20.50 -54.54 -22.75
C GLU A 79 19.41 -55.66 -22.74
N SER A 80 18.12 -55.32 -22.62
CA SER A 80 17.02 -56.29 -22.46
C SER A 80 16.27 -56.63 -23.76
N LEU A 81 16.67 -56.05 -24.89
CA LEU A 81 16.03 -56.28 -26.20
C LEU A 81 16.77 -57.39 -26.96
N SER A 82 16.22 -58.62 -26.96
CA SER A 82 16.64 -59.67 -27.90
C SER A 82 15.90 -59.50 -29.22
N PHE A 83 16.65 -59.32 -30.31
CA PHE A 83 16.10 -59.23 -31.65
C PHE A 83 16.24 -60.60 -32.35
N GLU A 84 15.12 -61.28 -32.57
CA GLU A 84 15.10 -62.49 -33.40
C GLU A 84 15.15 -62.10 -34.88
N PHE A 85 16.24 -62.48 -35.55
CA PHE A 85 16.36 -62.34 -36.99
C PHE A 85 15.68 -63.53 -37.68
N LYS A 86 14.52 -63.32 -38.30
CA LYS A 86 13.95 -64.29 -39.25
C LYS A 86 14.45 -63.93 -40.66
N PRO A 87 15.24 -64.79 -41.33
CA PRO A 87 15.62 -64.55 -42.72
C PRO A 87 14.38 -64.71 -43.61
N SER A 88 13.93 -63.62 -44.23
CA SER A 88 12.92 -63.69 -45.29
C SER A 88 13.60 -64.09 -46.60
N SER A 89 13.21 -65.24 -47.15
CA SER A 89 13.59 -65.65 -48.50
C SER A 89 12.82 -64.83 -49.54
N GLN A 90 13.21 -63.57 -49.77
CA GLN A 90 12.81 -62.81 -50.96
C GLN A 90 13.75 -61.62 -51.18
N GLN A 91 14.35 -61.56 -52.37
CA GLN A 91 15.24 -60.49 -52.81
C GLN A 91 14.49 -59.16 -52.86
N GLY A 92 14.92 -58.21 -52.04
CA GLY A 92 14.38 -56.85 -52.02
C GLY A 92 14.99 -56.02 -50.89
N PHE A 93 16.16 -55.43 -51.15
CA PHE A 93 16.93 -54.59 -50.21
C PHE A 93 16.29 -53.20 -49.95
N ASN A 94 14.97 -53.13 -49.72
CA ASN A 94 14.28 -51.87 -49.39
C ASN A 94 13.24 -51.98 -48.26
N SER A 95 12.84 -53.18 -47.82
CA SER A 95 11.82 -53.33 -46.77
C SER A 95 12.39 -53.38 -45.34
N LEU A 96 13.67 -53.75 -45.16
CA LEU A 96 14.30 -53.81 -43.85
C LEU A 96 14.46 -52.41 -43.21
N GLN A 97 14.92 -51.38 -43.92
CA GLN A 97 15.12 -50.04 -43.33
C GLN A 97 13.80 -49.36 -42.87
N LEU A 98 12.67 -49.67 -43.53
CA LEU A 98 11.34 -49.20 -43.13
C LEU A 98 10.80 -49.93 -41.89
N TYR A 99 11.11 -51.21 -41.72
CA TYR A 99 10.70 -51.96 -40.52
C TYR A 99 11.41 -51.47 -39.25
N TRP A 100 12.71 -51.17 -39.33
CA TRP A 100 13.52 -50.73 -38.19
C TRP A 100 13.24 -49.30 -37.73
N SER A 101 12.85 -48.38 -38.64
CA SER A 101 12.44 -47.01 -38.29
C SER A 101 10.99 -46.94 -37.76
N SER A 102 10.13 -47.90 -38.11
CA SER A 102 8.74 -47.94 -37.63
C SER A 102 8.59 -48.31 -36.15
N TYR A 103 9.48 -49.14 -35.59
CA TYR A 103 9.35 -49.66 -34.23
C TYR A 103 9.67 -48.63 -33.14
N PRO A 104 10.80 -47.88 -33.21
CA PRO A 104 11.13 -46.81 -32.27
C PRO A 104 10.13 -45.65 -32.32
N SER A 105 9.62 -45.30 -33.51
CA SER A 105 8.61 -44.26 -33.68
C SER A 105 7.24 -44.70 -33.13
N LYS A 106 6.85 -45.97 -33.31
CA LYS A 106 5.63 -46.53 -32.72
C LYS A 106 5.73 -46.65 -31.20
N LEU A 107 6.90 -47.01 -30.67
CA LEU A 107 7.18 -47.00 -29.23
C LEU A 107 7.13 -45.56 -28.69
N HIS A 108 7.76 -44.59 -29.37
CA HIS A 108 7.71 -43.17 -29.01
C HIS A 108 6.26 -42.67 -28.93
N TYR A 109 5.46 -42.95 -29.96
CA TYR A 109 4.05 -42.59 -29.99
C TYR A 109 3.27 -43.21 -28.82
N GLN A 110 3.49 -44.50 -28.53
CA GLN A 110 2.85 -45.20 -27.41
C GLN A 110 3.26 -44.63 -26.03
N VAL A 111 4.51 -44.18 -25.88
CA VAL A 111 4.99 -43.50 -24.66
C VAL A 111 4.32 -42.14 -24.51
N TYR A 112 4.30 -41.34 -25.59
CA TYR A 112 3.69 -40.00 -25.58
C TYR A 112 2.18 -40.03 -25.33
N GLU A 113 1.46 -40.98 -25.92
CA GLU A 113 0.01 -41.15 -25.67
C GLU A 113 -0.27 -41.52 -24.20
N ARG A 114 0.61 -42.29 -23.53
CA ARG A 114 0.46 -42.62 -22.10
C ARG A 114 0.85 -41.48 -21.16
N LEU A 115 1.80 -40.64 -21.56
CA LEU A 115 2.27 -39.49 -20.77
C LEU A 115 1.46 -38.21 -21.02
N ARG A 116 0.48 -38.24 -21.93
CA ARG A 116 -0.23 -37.07 -22.41
C ARG A 116 -0.89 -36.29 -21.26
N PRO A 117 -0.64 -35.00 -21.09
CA PRO A 117 -1.20 -34.24 -19.99
C PRO A 117 -2.73 -34.15 -20.11
N LEU A 118 -3.45 -33.83 -19.04
CA LEU A 118 -4.86 -33.39 -19.16
C LEU A 118 -4.96 -32.07 -19.94
N SER A 119 -6.00 -31.94 -20.76
CA SER A 119 -6.41 -30.66 -21.34
C SER A 119 -6.93 -29.70 -20.26
N SER A 120 -7.13 -28.42 -20.62
CA SER A 120 -7.75 -27.43 -19.71
C SER A 120 -9.13 -27.88 -19.22
N VAL A 121 -9.95 -28.41 -20.13
CA VAL A 121 -11.29 -28.96 -19.83
C VAL A 121 -11.20 -30.18 -18.93
N GLY A 122 -10.25 -31.10 -19.20
CA GLY A 122 -10.01 -32.27 -18.36
C GLY A 122 -9.58 -31.90 -16.95
N TYR A 123 -8.71 -30.89 -16.83
CA TYR A 123 -8.26 -30.37 -15.54
C TYR A 123 -9.38 -29.69 -14.75
N GLN A 124 -10.25 -28.94 -15.42
CA GLN A 124 -11.43 -28.35 -14.78
C GLN A 124 -12.36 -29.43 -14.19
N LYS A 125 -12.60 -30.51 -14.93
CA LYS A 125 -13.37 -31.65 -14.42
C LYS A 125 -12.67 -32.36 -13.26
N PHE A 126 -11.34 -32.51 -13.33
CA PHE A 126 -10.56 -33.04 -12.21
C PHE A 126 -10.70 -32.14 -10.98
N HIS A 127 -10.60 -30.82 -11.15
CA HIS A 127 -10.75 -29.82 -10.11
C HIS A 127 -12.14 -29.88 -9.45
N GLU A 128 -13.22 -29.95 -10.22
CA GLU A 128 -14.59 -30.11 -9.71
C GLU A 128 -14.75 -31.37 -8.85
N ARG A 129 -14.18 -32.50 -9.31
CA ARG A 129 -14.21 -33.77 -8.58
C ARG A 129 -13.37 -33.72 -7.30
N CYS A 130 -12.21 -33.07 -7.32
CA CYS A 130 -11.40 -32.81 -6.13
C CYS A 130 -12.18 -31.98 -5.10
N ASN A 131 -12.85 -30.90 -5.53
CA ASN A 131 -13.68 -30.08 -4.65
C ASN A 131 -14.86 -30.85 -4.07
N ALA A 132 -15.53 -31.67 -4.89
CA ALA A 132 -16.59 -32.56 -4.40
C ALA A 132 -16.05 -33.59 -3.39
N LEU A 133 -14.83 -34.09 -3.55
CA LEU A 133 -14.19 -35.03 -2.64
C LEU A 133 -13.79 -34.36 -1.31
N ILE A 134 -13.26 -33.13 -1.37
CA ILE A 134 -13.02 -32.28 -0.20
C ILE A 134 -14.33 -31.98 0.56
N ALA A 135 -15.45 -31.83 -0.16
CA ALA A 135 -16.76 -31.53 0.42
C ALA A 135 -17.52 -32.76 0.97
N ARG A 136 -17.45 -33.93 0.30
CA ARG A 136 -18.25 -35.13 0.66
C ARG A 136 -17.61 -36.04 1.70
N LYS A 137 -16.29 -36.08 1.82
CA LYS A 137 -15.59 -37.01 2.72
C LYS A 137 -15.25 -36.33 4.06
N PHE A 138 -16.12 -36.57 5.04
CA PHE A 138 -15.89 -36.54 6.51
C PHE A 138 -16.32 -35.31 7.34
N LYS A 139 -16.56 -35.58 8.62
CA LYS A 139 -17.33 -34.78 9.61
C LYS A 139 -16.50 -33.73 10.34
N THR A 140 -15.16 -33.69 10.19
CA THR A 140 -14.29 -32.78 10.97
C THR A 140 -13.36 -31.91 10.11
N LYS A 141 -13.06 -30.69 10.60
CA LYS A 141 -12.13 -29.74 9.94
C LYS A 141 -10.70 -30.27 9.74
N LYS A 142 -10.28 -31.22 10.58
CA LYS A 142 -8.93 -31.81 10.53
C LYS A 142 -8.76 -32.71 9.29
N GLU A 143 -9.80 -33.49 8.96
CA GLU A 143 -9.82 -34.38 7.80
C GLU A 143 -9.84 -33.59 6.49
N GLN A 144 -10.67 -32.54 6.40
CA GLN A 144 -10.72 -31.66 5.23
C GLN A 144 -9.35 -31.02 4.91
N LYS A 145 -8.62 -30.59 5.94
CA LYS A 145 -7.26 -30.06 5.78
C LYS A 145 -6.29 -31.12 5.25
N GLN A 146 -6.36 -32.35 5.75
CA GLN A 146 -5.50 -33.45 5.31
C GLN A 146 -5.80 -33.87 3.87
N VAL A 147 -7.07 -33.89 3.47
CA VAL A 147 -7.48 -34.15 2.09
C VAL A 147 -6.94 -33.08 1.15
N GLY A 148 -7.09 -31.80 1.50
CA GLY A 148 -6.57 -30.71 0.67
C GLY A 148 -5.05 -30.72 0.53
N VAL A 149 -4.32 -31.18 1.56
CA VAL A 149 -2.86 -31.43 1.46
C VAL A 149 -2.58 -32.56 0.47
N ALA A 150 -3.29 -33.70 0.56
CA ALA A 150 -3.09 -34.82 -0.37
C ALA A 150 -3.41 -34.45 -1.84
N VAL A 151 -4.43 -33.61 -2.07
CA VAL A 151 -4.75 -33.06 -3.40
C VAL A 151 -3.63 -32.14 -3.90
N THR A 152 -3.10 -31.28 -3.03
CA THR A 152 -1.96 -30.40 -3.35
C THR A 152 -0.73 -31.23 -3.74
N ASP A 153 -0.37 -32.21 -2.90
CA ASP A 153 0.74 -33.14 -3.14
C ASP A 153 0.61 -33.83 -4.50
N PHE A 154 -0.60 -34.28 -4.84
CA PHE A 154 -0.88 -34.94 -6.11
C PHE A 154 -0.63 -34.02 -7.31
N ILE A 155 -1.17 -32.79 -7.29
CA ILE A 155 -1.00 -31.83 -8.39
C ILE A 155 0.46 -31.38 -8.52
N GLU A 156 1.14 -31.14 -7.40
CA GLU A 156 2.56 -30.81 -7.40
C GLU A 156 3.39 -31.95 -7.99
N PHE A 157 3.08 -33.21 -7.65
CA PHE A 157 3.72 -34.37 -8.24
C PHE A 157 3.55 -34.38 -9.77
N GLN A 158 2.33 -34.16 -10.28
CA GLN A 158 2.07 -34.11 -11.72
C GLN A 158 2.86 -32.98 -12.40
N ASN A 159 2.87 -31.79 -11.81
CA ASN A 159 3.62 -30.64 -12.33
C ASN A 159 5.12 -30.88 -12.35
N GLN A 160 5.68 -31.43 -11.28
CA GLN A 160 7.11 -31.64 -11.14
C GLN A 160 7.62 -32.79 -12.01
N HIS A 161 6.87 -33.87 -12.18
CA HIS A 161 7.34 -35.04 -12.92
C HIS A 161 7.06 -34.93 -14.42
N PHE A 162 5.93 -34.34 -14.83
CA PHE A 162 5.50 -34.39 -16.23
C PHE A 162 5.50 -33.04 -16.96
N MET A 163 5.19 -31.91 -16.29
CA MET A 163 4.90 -30.64 -16.97
C MET A 163 6.10 -29.68 -17.10
N LEU A 164 6.17 -28.90 -18.17
CA LEU A 164 7.07 -27.73 -18.26
C LEU A 164 6.59 -26.62 -17.30
N ALA A 165 7.53 -25.89 -16.68
CA ALA A 165 7.22 -24.87 -15.66
C ALA A 165 6.21 -23.80 -16.11
N LYS A 166 6.22 -23.42 -17.40
CA LYS A 166 5.28 -22.46 -18.01
C LYS A 166 3.85 -22.99 -18.19
N HIS A 167 3.64 -24.30 -18.00
CA HIS A 167 2.37 -24.99 -18.23
C HIS A 167 1.90 -25.78 -17.00
N PHE A 168 2.37 -25.44 -15.81
CA PHE A 168 1.92 -26.09 -14.57
C PHE A 168 0.41 -25.93 -14.37
N TYR A 169 -0.22 -27.01 -13.93
CA TYR A 169 -1.59 -27.00 -13.45
C TYR A 169 -1.73 -26.12 -12.20
N PRO A 170 -2.78 -25.28 -12.11
CA PRO A 170 -3.06 -24.47 -10.94
C PRO A 170 -3.23 -25.32 -9.67
N ILE A 171 -2.47 -25.05 -8.61
CA ILE A 171 -2.57 -25.81 -7.35
C ILE A 171 -3.90 -25.51 -6.65
N ILE A 172 -4.60 -26.56 -6.20
CA ILE A 172 -5.81 -26.45 -5.39
C ILE A 172 -5.40 -26.30 -3.94
N HIS A 173 -5.53 -25.09 -3.39
CA HIS A 173 -5.28 -24.88 -1.97
C HIS A 173 -6.44 -25.41 -1.13
N PRO A 174 -6.17 -26.03 0.04
CA PRO A 174 -7.24 -26.37 0.98
C PRO A 174 -8.03 -25.10 1.32
N PRO A 175 -9.37 -25.19 1.48
CA PRO A 175 -10.16 -24.05 1.94
C PRO A 175 -9.53 -23.54 3.24
N LYS A 176 -9.02 -22.30 3.21
CA LYS A 176 -8.57 -21.63 4.44
C LYS A 176 -9.79 -21.61 5.37
N PRO A 177 -9.64 -21.88 6.68
CA PRO A 177 -10.73 -21.61 7.59
C PRO A 177 -11.14 -20.17 7.34
N THR A 178 -12.39 -19.99 6.89
CA THR A 178 -13.03 -18.68 6.95
C THR A 178 -12.78 -18.21 8.37
N LYS A 179 -12.02 -17.11 8.51
CA LYS A 179 -11.99 -16.41 9.79
C LYS A 179 -13.45 -16.27 10.19
N PRO A 180 -13.82 -16.61 11.43
CA PRO A 180 -15.20 -16.53 11.85
C PRO A 180 -15.68 -15.15 11.42
N ASN A 181 -16.65 -15.12 10.50
CA ASN A 181 -17.44 -13.93 10.32
C ASN A 181 -18.01 -13.70 11.71
N PRO A 182 -17.66 -12.61 12.42
CA PRO A 182 -18.26 -12.32 13.69
C PRO A 182 -19.67 -11.83 13.40
N LEU A 183 -20.52 -12.68 12.83
CA LEU A 183 -21.95 -12.52 12.97
C LEU A 183 -22.19 -12.62 14.47
N THR A 184 -22.17 -11.46 15.11
CA THR A 184 -22.45 -11.24 16.53
C THR A 184 -23.87 -11.65 16.88
N VAL A 185 -24.66 -11.92 15.85
CA VAL A 185 -25.98 -12.53 15.83
C VAL A 185 -25.90 -14.00 16.25
N ASN A 186 -25.99 -14.23 17.55
CA ASN A 186 -26.29 -15.55 18.09
C ASN A 186 -27.77 -15.61 18.53
N GLN A 187 -28.28 -16.81 18.80
CA GLN A 187 -29.68 -17.00 19.21
C GLN A 187 -30.04 -16.20 20.48
N SER A 188 -29.09 -16.01 21.39
CA SER A 188 -29.27 -15.17 22.59
C SER A 188 -29.42 -13.70 22.23
N TRP A 189 -28.64 -13.19 21.27
CA TRP A 189 -28.75 -11.81 20.79
C TRP A 189 -30.11 -11.53 20.17
N ILE A 190 -30.66 -12.44 19.37
CA ILE A 190 -32.02 -12.31 18.82
C ILE A 190 -33.06 -12.33 19.95
N LYS A 191 -33.02 -13.33 20.84
CA LYS A 191 -34.01 -13.49 21.91
C LYS A 191 -34.00 -12.31 22.88
N GLN A 192 -32.84 -11.92 23.37
CA GLN A 192 -32.69 -10.82 24.32
C GLN A 192 -32.86 -9.45 23.65
N GLY A 193 -32.51 -9.31 22.38
CA GLY A 193 -32.78 -8.10 21.60
C GLY A 193 -34.28 -7.83 21.43
N LYS A 194 -35.08 -8.87 21.13
CA LYS A 194 -36.55 -8.75 21.11
C LYS A 194 -37.13 -8.32 22.47
N GLN A 195 -36.59 -8.86 23.56
CA GLN A 195 -36.97 -8.43 24.92
C GLN A 195 -36.60 -6.97 25.18
N LEU A 196 -35.45 -6.52 24.68
CA LEU A 196 -35.06 -5.12 24.79
C LEU A 196 -36.03 -4.19 24.04
N ASN A 197 -36.54 -4.58 22.87
CA ASN A 197 -37.57 -3.79 22.19
C ASN A 197 -38.88 -3.69 22.99
N GLN A 198 -39.22 -4.69 23.81
CA GLN A 198 -40.35 -4.57 24.75
C GLN A 198 -40.08 -3.53 25.83
N VAL A 199 -38.85 -3.50 26.37
CA VAL A 199 -38.42 -2.45 27.32
C VAL A 199 -38.49 -1.07 26.67
N ILE A 200 -38.03 -0.91 25.43
CA ILE A 200 -38.07 0.38 24.71
C ILE A 200 -39.51 0.87 24.54
N ARG A 201 -40.46 -0.01 24.21
CA ARG A 201 -41.89 0.35 24.11
C ARG A 201 -42.45 0.82 25.45
N ALA A 202 -42.21 0.09 26.54
CA ALA A 202 -42.65 0.50 27.87
C ALA A 202 -42.05 1.86 28.29
N VAL A 203 -40.80 2.11 27.91
CA VAL A 203 -40.14 3.41 28.13
C VAL A 203 -40.79 4.52 27.31
N HIS A 204 -41.12 4.29 26.04
CA HIS A 204 -41.85 5.27 25.22
C HIS A 204 -43.24 5.59 25.80
N ASP A 205 -43.98 4.58 26.25
CA ASP A 205 -45.28 4.75 26.90
C ASP A 205 -45.16 5.59 28.19
N HIS A 206 -44.14 5.32 29.00
CA HIS A 206 -43.85 6.12 30.19
C HIS A 206 -43.49 7.57 29.83
N TRP A 207 -42.63 7.80 28.83
CA TRP A 207 -42.27 9.16 28.42
C TRP A 207 -43.46 9.95 27.87
N TYR A 208 -44.44 9.27 27.27
CA TYR A 208 -45.70 9.87 26.82
C TYR A 208 -46.59 10.33 27.98
N GLN A 209 -46.70 9.51 29.04
CA GLN A 209 -47.61 9.76 30.16
C GLN A 209 -47.02 10.71 31.23
N THR A 210 -45.69 10.74 31.36
CA THR A 210 -45.01 11.46 32.45
C THR A 210 -44.53 12.85 32.02
N LYS A 211 -44.91 13.89 32.79
CA LYS A 211 -44.50 15.29 32.57
C LYS A 211 -43.39 15.76 33.51
N GLU A 212 -43.40 15.27 34.74
CA GLU A 212 -42.45 15.63 35.79
C GLU A 212 -41.50 14.47 36.05
N TYR A 213 -40.21 14.78 36.12
CA TYR A 213 -39.16 13.80 36.31
C TYR A 213 -38.26 14.28 37.44
N SER A 214 -37.85 13.37 38.31
CA SER A 214 -36.80 13.65 39.28
C SER A 214 -35.43 13.83 38.58
N PRO A 215 -34.49 14.57 39.18
CA PRO A 215 -33.13 14.71 38.63
C PRO A 215 -32.44 13.36 38.35
N ASP A 216 -32.69 12.36 39.19
CA ASP A 216 -32.15 11.01 39.04
C ASP A 216 -32.75 10.26 37.84
N GLU A 217 -34.04 10.43 37.57
CA GLU A 217 -34.71 9.86 36.39
C GLU A 217 -34.22 10.52 35.11
N ILE A 218 -34.10 11.85 35.08
CA ILE A 218 -33.57 12.59 33.91
C ILE A 218 -32.17 12.07 33.54
N LEU A 219 -31.30 11.89 34.54
CA LEU A 219 -29.97 11.33 34.33
C LEU A 219 -30.03 9.86 33.86
N GLY A 220 -30.92 9.06 34.46
CA GLY A 220 -31.18 7.69 34.03
C GLY A 220 -31.64 7.58 32.57
N TRP A 221 -32.52 8.48 32.12
CA TRP A 221 -33.00 8.55 30.75
C TRP A 221 -31.97 9.09 29.75
N LEU A 222 -31.11 10.02 30.17
CA LEU A 222 -29.95 10.43 29.39
C LEU A 222 -28.97 9.27 29.17
N ILE A 223 -28.69 8.48 30.21
CA ILE A 223 -27.85 7.28 30.09
C ILE A 223 -28.53 6.23 29.20
N PHE A 224 -29.82 5.98 29.41
CA PHE A 224 -30.58 5.02 28.62
C PHE A 224 -30.57 5.40 27.13
N SER A 225 -30.83 6.67 26.81
CA SER A 225 -30.81 7.15 25.42
C SER A 225 -29.44 7.03 24.77
N GLY A 226 -28.35 7.35 25.50
CA GLY A 226 -26.99 7.20 24.97
C GLY A 226 -26.63 5.74 24.65
N ILE A 227 -27.16 4.77 25.39
CA ILE A 227 -26.96 3.34 25.11
C ILE A 227 -27.85 2.85 23.95
N ILE A 228 -29.13 3.23 23.96
CA ILE A 228 -30.11 2.69 23.01
C ILE A 228 -30.04 3.36 21.64
N TYR A 229 -29.83 4.68 21.58
CA TYR A 229 -29.83 5.46 20.35
C TYR A 229 -28.43 5.97 19.99
N GLY A 230 -27.62 6.33 20.99
CA GLY A 230 -26.27 6.89 20.78
C GLY A 230 -25.16 5.87 20.53
N GLY A 231 -25.39 4.57 20.79
CA GLY A 231 -24.38 3.54 20.58
C GLY A 231 -23.24 3.50 21.60
N ILE A 232 -23.41 4.13 22.77
CA ILE A 232 -22.32 4.34 23.73
C ILE A 232 -22.14 3.11 24.65
N ASN A 233 -21.72 1.99 24.06
CA ASN A 233 -21.84 0.66 24.67
C ASN A 233 -20.52 0.08 25.19
N GLU A 234 -19.65 0.97 25.68
CA GLU A 234 -18.43 0.65 26.41
C GLU A 234 -18.42 1.42 27.74
N GLY A 235 -18.14 0.76 28.87
CA GLY A 235 -18.35 1.36 30.20
C GLY A 235 -17.51 2.61 30.46
N ASN A 236 -16.24 2.60 30.05
CA ASN A 236 -15.36 3.78 30.19
C ASN A 236 -15.78 4.90 29.23
N MET A 237 -16.18 4.55 28.01
CA MET A 237 -16.67 5.49 27.01
C MET A 237 -17.96 6.17 27.46
N LEU A 238 -18.93 5.41 28.03
CA LEU A 238 -20.20 5.92 28.52
C LEU A 238 -20.01 6.91 29.67
N ARG A 239 -19.11 6.61 30.61
CA ARG A 239 -18.77 7.52 31.71
C ARG A 239 -18.17 8.83 31.22
N ALA A 240 -17.18 8.76 30.34
CA ALA A 240 -16.55 9.96 29.81
C ALA A 240 -17.48 10.75 28.87
N TRP A 241 -18.31 10.07 28.08
CA TRP A 241 -19.35 10.71 27.26
C TRP A 241 -20.32 11.50 28.14
N LEU A 242 -20.84 10.87 29.20
CA LEU A 242 -21.76 11.53 30.11
C LEU A 242 -21.09 12.70 30.82
N ALA A 243 -19.88 12.51 31.37
CA ALA A 243 -19.14 13.57 32.04
C ALA A 243 -18.90 14.79 31.12
N ALA A 244 -18.48 14.54 29.87
CA ALA A 244 -18.26 15.59 28.88
C ALA A 244 -19.55 16.34 28.52
N LEU A 245 -20.69 15.64 28.40
CA LEU A 245 -21.99 16.29 28.18
C LEU A 245 -22.39 17.20 29.34
N LEU A 246 -22.25 16.71 30.57
CA LEU A 246 -22.60 17.45 31.78
C LEU A 246 -21.70 18.70 31.96
N ASN A 247 -20.42 18.60 31.59
CA ASN A 247 -19.47 19.71 31.56
C ASN A 247 -19.67 20.69 30.38
N LYS A 248 -20.62 20.42 29.48
CA LYS A 248 -20.85 21.19 28.25
C LYS A 248 -19.62 21.25 27.33
N GLU A 249 -18.86 20.17 27.25
CA GLU A 249 -17.68 20.03 26.37
C GLU A 249 -18.06 19.69 24.91
N TYR A 250 -19.34 19.68 24.60
CA TYR A 250 -19.85 19.42 23.25
C TYR A 250 -19.64 20.63 22.32
N LYS A 251 -19.38 20.33 21.04
CA LYS A 251 -19.08 21.32 20.02
C LYS A 251 -19.99 21.14 18.80
N PRO A 252 -20.32 22.25 18.09
CA PRO A 252 -20.94 22.17 16.78
C PRO A 252 -20.13 21.34 15.79
N PHE A 253 -20.84 20.62 14.93
CA PHE A 253 -20.29 19.82 13.84
C PHE A 253 -21.15 19.96 12.59
N ILE A 254 -20.67 19.39 11.48
CA ILE A 254 -21.31 19.48 10.16
C ILE A 254 -22.77 19.02 10.17
N HIS A 255 -23.56 19.55 9.24
CA HIS A 255 -24.98 19.22 9.07
C HIS A 255 -25.79 19.30 10.39
N GLN A 256 -25.56 20.37 11.17
CA GLN A 256 -26.30 20.64 12.41
C GLN A 256 -26.19 19.50 13.43
N ARG A 257 -25.04 18.85 13.48
CA ARG A 257 -24.74 17.82 14.49
C ARG A 257 -23.93 18.42 15.63
N THR A 258 -24.00 17.76 16.77
CA THR A 258 -23.22 18.09 17.94
C THR A 258 -22.31 16.90 18.24
N PHE A 259 -21.03 17.15 18.46
CA PHE A 259 -20.07 16.11 18.77
C PHE A 259 -19.30 16.38 20.06
N ILE A 260 -18.75 15.33 20.65
CA ILE A 260 -17.83 15.42 21.79
C ILE A 260 -16.55 14.63 21.50
N SER A 261 -15.45 15.02 22.14
CA SER A 261 -14.22 14.22 22.19
C SER A 261 -14.07 13.60 23.58
N ALA A 262 -14.67 12.43 23.81
CA ALA A 262 -14.66 11.77 25.11
C ALA A 262 -13.29 11.13 25.37
N ARG A 263 -12.57 11.62 26.39
CA ARG A 263 -11.29 11.09 26.86
C ARG A 263 -11.49 10.26 28.13
N PHE A 264 -11.02 9.01 28.14
CA PHE A 264 -11.15 8.12 29.30
C PHE A 264 -9.92 7.25 29.53
N GLU A 265 -9.69 6.85 30.78
CA GLU A 265 -8.67 5.87 31.13
C GLU A 265 -9.01 4.49 30.56
N TYR A 266 -8.01 3.81 30.04
CA TYR A 266 -8.16 2.46 29.51
C TYR A 266 -6.94 1.60 29.85
N ALA A 267 -7.18 0.40 30.38
CA ALA A 267 -6.14 -0.34 31.09
C ALA A 267 -4.98 -0.84 30.19
N TYR A 268 -5.23 -1.08 28.90
CA TYR A 268 -4.24 -1.76 28.05
C TYR A 268 -4.13 -1.20 26.61
N TYR A 269 -4.86 -0.16 26.27
CA TYR A 269 -4.94 0.38 24.90
C TYR A 269 -5.36 1.86 24.92
N GLY A 270 -4.66 2.74 24.21
CA GLY A 270 -5.05 4.16 24.12
C GLY A 270 -4.23 4.92 23.10
N ASN A 271 -4.44 6.22 22.98
CA ASN A 271 -3.67 7.12 22.11
C ASN A 271 -2.80 8.13 22.88
N GLU A 272 -2.90 8.13 24.20
CA GLU A 272 -2.18 9.04 25.08
C GLU A 272 -1.72 8.30 26.35
N ARG A 273 -0.56 8.70 26.88
CA ARG A 273 -0.10 8.32 28.22
C ARG A 273 -0.05 9.55 29.10
N SER A 274 -0.31 9.38 30.39
CA SER A 274 0.00 10.37 31.41
C SER A 274 1.48 10.75 31.37
N GLU A 275 1.81 11.92 31.91
CA GLU A 275 3.21 12.41 31.99
C GLU A 275 4.12 11.46 32.79
N ASP A 276 3.57 10.77 33.80
CA ASP A 276 4.29 9.76 34.58
C ASP A 276 4.44 8.40 33.86
N GLY A 277 3.85 8.27 32.66
CA GLY A 277 3.89 7.09 31.79
C GLY A 277 3.06 5.89 32.27
N LYS A 278 2.35 5.99 33.41
CA LYS A 278 1.67 4.84 34.04
C LYS A 278 0.27 4.60 33.49
N THR A 279 -0.48 5.67 33.25
CA THR A 279 -1.90 5.61 32.87
C THR A 279 -2.06 5.82 31.37
N LEU A 280 -2.91 5.00 30.76
CA LEU A 280 -3.26 5.08 29.35
C LEU A 280 -4.63 5.71 29.19
N TYR A 281 -4.75 6.63 28.24
CA TYR A 281 -6.01 7.28 27.88
C TYR A 281 -6.36 6.97 26.43
N ASN A 282 -7.64 6.75 26.19
CA ASN A 282 -8.22 6.64 24.86
C ASN A 282 -9.18 7.83 24.66
N THR A 283 -9.15 8.41 23.47
CA THR A 283 -10.04 9.51 23.07
C THR A 283 -10.90 9.06 21.91
N LYS A 284 -12.20 9.34 21.94
CA LYS A 284 -13.13 9.03 20.85
C LYS A 284 -13.97 10.25 20.48
N GLN A 285 -14.06 10.54 19.19
CA GLN A 285 -15.03 11.50 18.64
C GLN A 285 -16.38 10.82 18.49
N ILE A 286 -17.42 11.42 19.07
CA ILE A 286 -18.77 10.84 19.19
C ILE A 286 -19.80 11.89 18.77
N ILE A 287 -20.71 11.54 17.86
CA ILE A 287 -21.91 12.33 17.60
C ILE A 287 -22.96 12.04 18.68
N VAL A 288 -23.58 13.09 19.22
CA VAL A 288 -24.67 12.97 20.19
C VAL A 288 -25.98 12.72 19.44
N ASP A 289 -26.67 11.62 19.71
CA ASP A 289 -27.94 11.29 19.06
C ASP A 289 -29.08 12.24 19.47
N LEU A 290 -30.13 12.29 18.65
CA LEU A 290 -31.24 13.24 18.82
C LEU A 290 -32.06 13.00 20.09
N VAL A 291 -32.16 11.76 20.58
CA VAL A 291 -32.92 11.44 21.79
C VAL A 291 -32.13 11.87 23.03
N SER A 292 -30.82 11.58 23.07
CA SER A 292 -29.95 12.09 24.13
C SER A 292 -29.88 13.63 24.12
N GLN A 293 -29.93 14.27 22.97
CA GLN A 293 -30.05 15.73 22.88
C GLN A 293 -31.33 16.26 23.57
N CYS A 294 -32.48 15.59 23.40
CA CYS A 294 -33.71 15.96 24.08
C CYS A 294 -33.58 15.87 25.62
N TRP A 295 -33.02 14.76 26.12
CA TRP A 295 -32.79 14.56 27.56
C TRP A 295 -31.72 15.49 28.13
N LEU A 296 -30.72 15.86 27.33
CA LEU A 296 -29.70 16.84 27.73
C LEU A 296 -30.28 18.24 27.89
N ILE A 297 -31.18 18.65 26.99
CA ILE A 297 -31.93 19.92 27.13
C ILE A 297 -32.71 19.91 28.45
N ARG A 298 -33.43 18.81 28.75
CA ARG A 298 -34.16 18.66 30.01
C ARG A 298 -33.26 18.76 31.22
N TYR A 299 -32.11 18.08 31.17
CA TYR A 299 -31.11 18.12 32.24
C TYR A 299 -30.65 19.56 32.52
N HIS A 300 -30.30 20.32 31.48
CA HIS A 300 -29.87 21.72 31.65
C HIS A 300 -30.97 22.67 32.13
N GLN A 301 -32.25 22.34 31.90
CA GLN A 301 -33.38 23.13 32.38
C GLN A 301 -33.69 22.89 33.87
N GLN A 302 -33.53 21.66 34.36
CA GLN A 302 -34.01 21.29 35.71
C GLN A 302 -32.92 21.01 36.75
N VAL A 303 -31.70 20.68 36.33
CA VAL A 303 -30.63 20.30 37.25
C VAL A 303 -29.69 21.48 37.49
N SER A 304 -29.50 21.84 38.77
CA SER A 304 -28.61 22.96 39.14
C SER A 304 -27.13 22.65 38.86
N PRO A 305 -26.29 23.67 38.66
CA PRO A 305 -24.84 23.48 38.50
C PRO A 305 -24.21 22.73 39.68
N GLN A 306 -24.61 23.06 40.92
CA GLN A 306 -24.12 22.39 42.14
C GLN A 306 -24.44 20.90 42.16
N LYS A 307 -25.66 20.52 41.74
CA LYS A 307 -26.04 19.10 41.65
C LYS A 307 -25.26 18.39 40.55
N THR A 308 -24.95 19.09 39.46
CA THR A 308 -24.12 18.56 38.36
C THR A 308 -22.70 18.26 38.83
N GLU A 309 -22.07 19.17 39.58
CA GLU A 309 -20.75 18.95 40.18
C GLU A 309 -20.75 17.75 41.14
N GLN A 310 -21.78 17.62 41.99
CA GLN A 310 -21.94 16.46 42.88
C GLN A 310 -22.04 15.14 42.09
N THR A 311 -22.85 15.12 41.02
CA THR A 311 -23.00 13.95 40.14
C THR A 311 -21.67 13.57 39.49
N LEU A 312 -20.92 14.55 38.98
CA LEU A 312 -19.62 14.33 38.35
C LEU A 312 -18.61 13.72 39.33
N CYS A 313 -18.54 14.23 40.57
CA CYS A 313 -17.66 13.69 41.60
C CYS A 313 -17.99 12.25 42.01
N GLN A 314 -19.24 11.83 41.87
CA GLN A 314 -19.72 10.50 42.25
C GLN A 314 -19.83 9.52 41.06
N LEU A 315 -19.43 9.93 39.86
CA LEU A 315 -19.63 9.15 38.65
C LEU A 315 -18.80 7.85 38.65
N SER A 316 -19.47 6.71 38.65
CA SER A 316 -18.88 5.38 38.69
C SER A 316 -19.82 4.35 38.05
N ASP A 317 -19.31 3.15 37.76
CA ASP A 317 -20.15 2.07 37.23
C ASP A 317 -21.30 1.70 38.18
N LYS A 318 -21.14 1.91 39.48
CA LYS A 318 -22.18 1.67 40.48
C LYS A 318 -23.26 2.74 40.40
N THR A 319 -22.88 4.02 40.31
CA THR A 319 -23.85 5.12 40.21
C THR A 319 -24.58 5.10 38.88
N LEU A 320 -23.91 4.81 37.75
CA LEU A 320 -24.57 4.59 36.46
C LEU A 320 -25.66 3.52 36.52
N LYS A 321 -25.35 2.35 37.13
CA LYS A 321 -26.31 1.26 37.33
C LYS A 321 -27.49 1.69 38.19
N ASN A 322 -27.25 2.49 39.22
CA ASN A 322 -28.29 2.96 40.12
C ASN A 322 -29.25 3.94 39.42
N HIS A 323 -28.74 4.95 38.69
CA HIS A 323 -29.58 5.89 37.94
C HIS A 323 -30.44 5.18 36.89
N LEU A 324 -29.85 4.26 36.12
CA LEU A 324 -30.60 3.43 35.16
C LEU A 324 -31.66 2.57 35.84
N LYS A 325 -31.33 1.93 36.97
CA LYS A 325 -32.28 1.09 37.72
C LYS A 325 -33.43 1.93 38.28
N ASN A 326 -33.13 3.11 38.83
CA ASN A 326 -34.13 4.01 39.40
C ASN A 326 -35.10 4.50 38.32
N ALA A 327 -34.61 4.78 37.11
CA ALA A 327 -35.47 5.15 35.97
C ALA A 327 -36.29 3.96 35.44
N LEU A 328 -35.69 2.77 35.27
CA LEU A 328 -36.35 1.62 34.64
C LEU A 328 -37.30 0.85 35.57
N LYS A 329 -37.01 0.80 36.87
CA LYS A 329 -37.80 0.03 37.84
C LYS A 329 -39.30 0.41 37.84
N PRO A 330 -39.69 1.70 38.01
CA PRO A 330 -41.10 2.08 38.03
C PRO A 330 -41.82 1.84 36.69
N VAL A 331 -41.06 1.79 35.60
CA VAL A 331 -41.61 1.57 34.25
C VAL A 331 -41.84 0.09 33.95
N LEU A 332 -40.96 -0.80 34.42
CA LEU A 332 -40.97 -2.20 34.01
C LEU A 332 -41.69 -3.14 34.98
N GLU A 333 -41.69 -2.83 36.28
CA GLU A 333 -42.40 -3.64 37.29
C GLU A 333 -43.91 -3.79 37.02
N PRO A 334 -44.65 -2.75 36.58
CA PRO A 334 -46.08 -2.88 36.28
C PRO A 334 -46.41 -3.88 35.16
N PHE A 335 -45.46 -4.15 34.26
CA PHE A 335 -45.63 -5.07 33.13
C PHE A 335 -45.01 -6.45 33.35
N ASP A 336 -44.53 -6.75 34.56
CA ASP A 336 -43.74 -7.95 34.89
C ASP A 336 -42.53 -8.15 33.96
N ILE A 337 -41.96 -7.04 33.46
CA ILE A 337 -40.78 -7.07 32.59
C ILE A 337 -39.54 -7.06 33.47
N LYS A 338 -38.70 -8.09 33.31
CA LYS A 338 -37.44 -8.18 34.06
C LYS A 338 -36.51 -7.00 33.73
N ILE A 339 -36.13 -6.24 34.76
CA ILE A 339 -35.21 -5.10 34.62
C ILE A 339 -33.86 -5.58 34.06
N PRO A 340 -33.44 -5.07 32.88
CA PRO A 340 -32.16 -5.44 32.30
C PRO A 340 -31.00 -4.86 33.11
N THR A 341 -29.92 -5.62 33.25
CA THR A 341 -28.67 -5.10 33.83
C THR A 341 -27.98 -4.18 32.82
N LEU A 342 -27.18 -3.22 33.30
CA LEU A 342 -26.38 -2.32 32.44
C LEU A 342 -25.58 -3.11 31.37
N ALA A 343 -24.93 -4.21 31.76
CA ALA A 343 -24.18 -5.06 30.85
C ALA A 343 -25.05 -5.72 29.77
N LYS A 344 -26.28 -6.15 30.11
CA LYS A 344 -27.23 -6.67 29.13
C LYS A 344 -27.72 -5.58 28.19
N LEU A 345 -28.05 -4.39 28.71
CA LEU A 345 -28.49 -3.25 27.91
C LEU A 345 -27.42 -2.89 26.87
N MET A 346 -26.17 -2.69 27.29
CA MET A 346 -25.04 -2.36 26.42
C MET A 346 -24.70 -3.48 25.43
N TYR A 347 -24.94 -4.75 25.77
CA TYR A 347 -24.69 -5.84 24.84
C TYR A 347 -25.77 -5.90 23.74
N TYR A 348 -27.05 -5.83 24.13
CA TYR A 348 -28.17 -6.14 23.24
C TYR A 348 -28.78 -4.93 22.55
N ALA A 349 -28.42 -3.69 22.91
CA ALA A 349 -28.89 -2.49 22.21
C ALA A 349 -28.52 -2.47 20.72
N SER A 350 -27.44 -3.14 20.33
CA SER A 350 -27.11 -3.36 18.92
C SER A 350 -28.23 -3.98 18.08
N TYR A 351 -29.11 -4.79 18.69
CA TYR A 351 -30.30 -5.32 18.01
C TYR A 351 -31.26 -4.22 17.56
N HIS A 352 -31.33 -3.13 18.33
CA HIS A 352 -32.19 -2.00 18.00
C HIS A 352 -31.59 -1.17 16.86
N TRP A 353 -30.29 -0.91 16.88
CA TRP A 353 -29.62 -0.07 15.87
C TRP A 353 -29.74 -0.61 14.44
N GLU A 354 -29.57 -1.93 14.28
CA GLU A 354 -29.58 -2.61 12.99
C GLU A 354 -30.98 -2.64 12.33
N VAL A 355 -32.03 -2.19 13.04
CA VAL A 355 -33.41 -2.14 12.53
C VAL A 355 -33.99 -0.72 12.54
N LEU A 356 -33.18 0.30 12.83
CA LEU A 356 -33.62 1.70 12.79
C LEU A 356 -33.78 2.18 11.34
N ASP A 357 -34.89 2.87 11.06
CA ASP A 357 -35.12 3.51 9.76
C ASP A 357 -33.98 4.51 9.45
N ASN A 358 -33.47 4.47 8.22
CA ASN A 358 -32.38 5.30 7.71
C ASN A 358 -31.00 5.10 8.40
N VAL A 359 -30.76 3.92 8.99
CA VAL A 359 -29.45 3.55 9.55
C VAL A 359 -28.89 2.36 8.77
N ASP A 360 -27.72 2.54 8.15
CA ASP A 360 -26.94 1.48 7.50
C ASP A 360 -25.64 1.23 8.27
N ILE A 361 -25.73 0.53 9.41
CA ILE A 361 -24.58 0.24 10.28
C ILE A 361 -24.05 -1.17 10.08
N ASP A 362 -22.77 -1.28 9.72
CA ASP A 362 -22.12 -2.57 9.52
C ASP A 362 -21.70 -3.26 10.83
N GLN A 363 -21.50 -4.58 10.78
CA GLN A 363 -21.15 -5.39 11.97
C GLN A 363 -19.80 -5.01 12.61
N ALA A 364 -18.83 -4.50 11.84
CA ALA A 364 -17.58 -4.01 12.42
C ALA A 364 -17.81 -2.72 13.22
N SER A 365 -18.61 -1.79 12.69
CA SER A 365 -19.05 -0.59 13.39
C SER A 365 -19.83 -0.91 14.67
N VAL A 366 -20.75 -1.89 14.64
CA VAL A 366 -21.42 -2.41 15.85
C VAL A 366 -20.40 -2.93 16.88
N THR A 367 -19.37 -3.65 16.44
CA THR A 367 -18.32 -4.19 17.31
C THR A 367 -17.44 -3.08 17.92
N VAL A 368 -17.20 -2.00 17.17
CA VAL A 368 -16.51 -0.79 17.65
C VAL A 368 -17.31 -0.09 18.74
N LEU A 369 -18.61 0.15 18.52
CA LEU A 369 -19.50 0.81 19.49
C LEU A 369 -19.64 0.03 20.80
N ARG A 370 -19.55 -1.30 20.72
CA ARG A 370 -19.56 -2.21 21.89
C ARG A 370 -18.22 -2.34 22.61
N GLY A 371 -17.18 -1.62 22.17
CA GLY A 371 -15.84 -1.70 22.76
C GLY A 371 -15.18 -3.07 22.60
N ARG A 372 -15.61 -3.88 21.62
CA ARG A 372 -15.05 -5.21 21.33
C ARG A 372 -13.93 -5.18 20.30
N GLN A 373 -13.93 -4.16 19.46
CA GLN A 373 -12.87 -3.86 18.51
C GLN A 373 -12.07 -2.68 19.06
N ASN A 374 -10.79 -2.92 19.36
CA ASN A 374 -9.89 -1.84 19.77
C ASN A 374 -9.75 -0.83 18.64
N THR A 375 -9.95 0.44 18.98
CA THR A 375 -9.81 1.60 18.10
C THR A 375 -9.61 2.83 18.96
N SER A 376 -8.94 3.84 18.41
CA SER A 376 -8.78 5.15 19.05
C SER A 376 -9.08 6.25 18.06
N GLY A 377 -9.79 7.28 18.51
CA GLY A 377 -9.93 8.53 17.78
C GLY A 377 -8.66 9.36 17.82
N LEU A 378 -8.79 10.62 17.37
CA LEU A 378 -7.76 11.62 17.57
C LEU A 378 -7.83 12.21 18.98
N LYS A 379 -6.73 12.77 19.48
CA LYS A 379 -6.79 13.68 20.64
C LYS A 379 -7.68 14.87 20.31
N ALA A 380 -8.40 15.42 21.28
CA ALA A 380 -9.33 16.55 21.06
C ALA A 380 -8.66 17.71 20.29
N PHE A 381 -7.49 18.13 20.77
CA PHE A 381 -6.68 19.16 20.11
C PHE A 381 -6.30 18.81 18.66
N ASN A 382 -5.87 17.57 18.41
CA ASN A 382 -5.50 17.12 17.05
C ASN A 382 -6.71 17.07 16.12
N PHE A 383 -7.88 16.68 16.62
CA PHE A 383 -9.12 16.65 15.84
C PHE A 383 -9.59 18.06 15.47
N GLU A 384 -9.52 19.01 16.39
CA GLU A 384 -9.85 20.41 16.10
C GLU A 384 -8.90 21.00 15.07
N THR A 385 -7.61 20.73 15.21
CA THR A 385 -6.60 21.23 14.28
C THR A 385 -6.75 20.60 12.90
N LEU A 386 -7.15 19.33 12.80
CA LEU A 386 -7.51 18.67 11.54
C LEU A 386 -8.61 19.43 10.78
N LEU A 387 -9.57 20.02 11.51
CA LEU A 387 -10.75 20.69 10.95
C LEU A 387 -10.50 22.15 10.57
N SER A 388 -9.59 22.86 11.24
CA SER A 388 -9.49 24.32 11.15
C SER A 388 -8.09 24.88 10.92
N GLN A 389 -7.05 24.04 10.78
CA GLN A 389 -5.69 24.55 10.58
C GLN A 389 -5.48 25.10 9.17
N ASN A 390 -4.86 26.27 9.11
CA ASN A 390 -4.46 26.93 7.88
C ASN A 390 -2.97 26.72 7.61
N TYR A 391 -2.62 26.59 6.33
CA TYR A 391 -1.24 26.45 5.88
C TYR A 391 -0.94 27.50 4.84
N LYS A 392 0.29 28.03 4.84
CA LYS A 392 0.71 29.04 3.87
C LYS A 392 2.00 28.62 3.20
N ALA A 393 1.96 28.46 1.87
CA ALA A 393 3.17 28.23 1.10
C ALA A 393 4.13 29.43 1.23
N VAL A 394 5.43 29.13 1.37
CA VAL A 394 6.49 30.12 1.52
C VAL A 394 7.41 30.07 0.31
N LYS A 395 7.79 31.24 -0.22
CA LYS A 395 8.74 31.34 -1.33
C LYS A 395 10.17 31.10 -0.84
N LEU A 396 10.54 29.84 -0.73
CA LEU A 396 11.87 29.37 -0.34
C LEU A 396 12.45 28.45 -1.43
N THR A 397 13.77 28.26 -1.41
CA THR A 397 14.44 27.24 -2.23
C THR A 397 15.12 26.24 -1.30
N TYR A 398 14.89 24.96 -1.53
CA TYR A 398 15.49 23.88 -0.75
C TYR A 398 16.70 23.31 -1.47
N GLU A 399 17.87 23.46 -0.87
CA GLU A 399 19.08 22.81 -1.33
C GLU A 399 18.99 21.30 -1.07
N LEU A 400 19.00 20.50 -2.14
CA LEU A 400 18.89 19.05 -2.06
C LEU A 400 20.04 18.40 -1.27
N LYS A 401 21.22 19.04 -1.23
CA LYS A 401 22.34 18.56 -0.41
C LYS A 401 21.96 18.44 1.05
N ASP A 402 21.33 19.45 1.63
CA ASP A 402 20.90 19.45 3.04
C ASP A 402 19.88 18.35 3.37
N ILE A 403 19.10 17.93 2.36
CA ILE A 403 18.06 16.90 2.48
C ILE A 403 18.66 15.50 2.31
N ILE A 404 19.64 15.35 1.42
CA ILE A 404 20.23 14.06 1.02
C ILE A 404 21.43 13.70 1.90
N GLU A 405 22.23 14.67 2.34
CA GLU A 405 23.37 14.44 3.23
C GLU A 405 22.86 13.98 4.61
N LEU A 406 23.34 12.84 5.08
CA LEU A 406 23.13 12.38 6.44
C LEU A 406 24.12 13.13 7.35
N ASN A 407 23.63 13.93 8.28
CA ASN A 407 24.47 14.47 9.36
C ASN A 407 24.75 13.32 10.33
N ILE A 408 25.68 12.45 9.96
CA ILE A 408 26.24 11.44 10.85
C ILE A 408 27.41 12.12 11.54
N HIS A 409 27.37 12.24 12.86
CA HIS A 409 28.59 12.47 13.62
C HIS A 409 29.52 11.30 13.32
N GLU A 410 30.64 11.58 12.66
CA GLU A 410 31.65 10.59 12.27
C GLU A 410 32.02 9.73 13.47
N SER A 411 31.75 8.44 13.36
CA SER A 411 32.56 7.43 14.01
C SER A 411 33.36 6.77 12.91
N ASP A 412 34.68 6.97 12.95
CA ASP A 412 35.66 6.33 12.10
C ASP A 412 35.45 4.81 12.07
N ASP A 413 35.02 4.30 10.91
CA ASP A 413 35.62 3.14 10.26
C ASP A 413 34.89 2.91 8.94
N THR A 414 35.58 3.27 7.86
CA THR A 414 35.15 3.15 6.48
C THR A 414 35.32 1.72 5.93
N ASP A 415 34.50 1.46 4.92
CA ASP A 415 34.72 0.50 3.84
C ASP A 415 34.68 -0.99 4.16
N THR A 416 33.49 -1.57 4.02
CA THR A 416 33.27 -2.81 3.24
C THR A 416 31.77 -3.12 3.14
N VAL A 417 31.09 -2.55 2.14
CA VAL A 417 29.76 -3.04 1.75
C VAL A 417 29.74 -3.30 0.26
N ILE A 418 29.04 -4.39 -0.08
CA ILE A 418 28.69 -4.87 -1.42
C ILE A 418 29.73 -5.81 -2.05
N THR A 419 29.59 -7.10 -1.75
CA THR A 419 29.41 -8.15 -2.77
C THR A 419 29.07 -9.48 -2.11
N ASN A 420 27.84 -9.98 -2.35
CA ASN A 420 27.40 -11.39 -2.35
C ASN A 420 25.95 -11.55 -1.83
N LYS A 421 24.98 -11.16 -2.66
CA LYS A 421 23.54 -11.48 -2.47
C LYS A 421 23.01 -12.42 -3.57
N LYS A 422 23.78 -13.44 -3.97
CA LYS A 422 23.29 -14.58 -4.77
C LYS A 422 23.41 -15.87 -3.95
N LYS A 423 22.38 -16.15 -3.13
CA LYS A 423 21.96 -17.46 -2.56
C LYS A 423 21.26 -17.23 -1.21
N ILE A 424 20.01 -16.76 -1.19
CA ILE A 424 19.19 -16.79 0.04
C ILE A 424 17.77 -17.20 -0.32
N LYS A 425 17.58 -18.49 -0.64
CA LYS A 425 16.33 -19.18 -0.31
C LYS A 425 16.46 -19.56 1.17
N VAL A 426 15.71 -18.85 2.02
CA VAL A 426 15.31 -19.23 3.38
C VAL A 426 16.34 -20.11 4.13
N ARG A 427 17.40 -19.51 4.69
CA ARG A 427 18.02 -20.10 5.88
C ARG A 427 17.06 -19.85 7.04
N LYS A 428 16.31 -20.87 7.45
CA LYS A 428 15.87 -20.97 8.84
C LYS A 428 17.18 -20.95 9.64
N SER A 429 17.41 -19.94 10.47
CA SER A 429 18.72 -19.73 11.05
C SER A 429 19.12 -20.95 11.91
N ASP A 430 20.10 -21.73 11.43
CA ASP A 430 20.72 -22.79 12.22
C ASP A 430 21.31 -22.24 13.53
N LEU A 431 21.51 -20.91 13.64
CA LEU A 431 22.09 -20.25 14.80
C LEU A 431 21.29 -20.52 16.08
N ILE A 432 19.95 -20.50 16.02
CA ILE A 432 19.11 -20.76 17.22
C ILE A 432 19.23 -22.21 17.67
N ASP A 433 19.26 -23.15 16.72
CA ASP A 433 19.42 -24.58 17.01
C ASP A 433 20.83 -24.88 17.54
N LYS A 434 21.86 -24.29 16.92
CA LYS A 434 23.26 -24.37 17.34
C LYS A 434 23.49 -23.76 18.72
N LEU A 435 22.91 -22.59 19.02
CA LEU A 435 22.93 -22.00 20.37
C LEU A 435 22.22 -22.93 21.37
N THR A 436 21.07 -23.50 20.99
CA THR A 436 20.36 -24.46 21.85
C THR A 436 21.23 -25.69 22.15
N GLN A 437 21.98 -26.19 21.18
CA GLN A 437 22.93 -27.28 21.36
C GLN A 437 24.08 -26.88 22.29
N ASP A 438 24.67 -25.70 22.15
CA ASP A 438 25.78 -25.26 23.03
C ASP A 438 25.36 -25.14 24.49
N PHE A 439 24.14 -24.66 24.75
CA PHE A 439 23.59 -24.56 26.10
C PHE A 439 23.25 -25.94 26.68
N LYS A 440 22.79 -26.90 25.86
CA LYS A 440 22.58 -28.29 26.29
C LYS A 440 23.91 -28.97 26.60
N LEU A 441 24.89 -28.82 25.71
CA LEU A 441 26.23 -29.37 25.86
C LEU A 441 26.90 -28.82 27.13
N ASP A 442 26.75 -27.53 27.44
CA ASP A 442 27.26 -26.95 28.69
C ASP A 442 26.73 -27.68 29.93
N LYS A 443 25.43 -27.99 29.93
CA LYS A 443 24.76 -28.70 31.03
C LYS A 443 25.23 -30.14 31.14
N GLU A 444 25.52 -30.80 30.02
CA GLU A 444 26.04 -32.17 29.98
C GLU A 444 27.51 -32.24 30.42
N LEU A 445 28.34 -31.33 29.95
CA LEU A 445 29.76 -31.26 30.30
C LEU A 445 29.96 -30.96 31.79
N LYS A 446 29.10 -30.15 32.42
CA LYS A 446 29.10 -29.91 33.87
C LYS A 446 28.79 -31.16 34.71
N LYS A 447 28.20 -32.21 34.12
CA LYS A 447 27.84 -33.45 34.82
C LYS A 447 28.89 -34.56 34.66
N LYS A 448 29.85 -34.41 33.75
CA LYS A 448 30.86 -35.44 33.44
C LYS A 448 32.23 -35.01 33.97
N ARG A 449 32.97 -35.94 34.60
CA ARG A 449 34.41 -35.76 34.83
C ARG A 449 35.13 -36.10 33.54
N LEU A 450 35.73 -35.09 32.91
CA LEU A 450 36.44 -35.21 31.63
C LEU A 450 37.95 -35.06 31.87
N SER A 451 38.75 -35.76 31.06
CA SER A 451 40.22 -35.75 31.12
C SER A 451 40.86 -34.48 30.52
N TYR A 452 40.06 -33.63 29.86
CA TYR A 452 40.49 -32.36 29.27
C TYR A 452 39.54 -31.24 29.68
N LYS A 453 40.02 -29.98 29.66
CA LYS A 453 39.19 -28.80 29.92
C LYS A 453 38.38 -28.45 28.66
N PRO A 454 37.06 -28.71 28.60
CA PRO A 454 36.28 -28.36 27.42
C PRO A 454 36.13 -26.84 27.31
N PRO A 455 35.95 -26.31 26.08
CA PRO A 455 35.75 -24.87 25.90
C PRO A 455 34.50 -24.42 26.66
N THR A 456 34.55 -23.25 27.31
CA THR A 456 33.43 -22.73 28.10
C THR A 456 32.26 -22.32 27.19
N LEU A 457 31.06 -22.14 27.77
CA LEU A 457 29.91 -21.62 27.01
C LEU A 457 30.21 -20.26 26.37
N ILE A 458 30.95 -19.39 27.08
CA ILE A 458 31.36 -18.07 26.59
C ILE A 458 32.27 -18.24 25.37
N GLU A 459 33.33 -19.05 25.47
CA GLU A 459 34.26 -19.32 24.36
C GLU A 459 33.55 -19.92 23.14
N ARG A 460 32.57 -20.81 23.35
CA ARG A 460 31.75 -21.36 22.25
C ARG A 460 30.93 -20.28 21.55
N ILE A 461 30.36 -19.34 22.30
CA ILE A 461 29.57 -18.24 21.73
C ILE A 461 30.47 -17.19 21.06
N GLU A 462 31.63 -16.87 21.63
CA GLU A 462 32.65 -16.01 21.01
C GLU A 462 33.14 -16.59 19.68
N LYS A 463 33.38 -17.91 19.63
CA LYS A 463 33.69 -18.60 18.38
C LYS A 463 32.59 -18.41 17.33
N ARG A 464 31.31 -18.36 17.74
CA ARG A 464 30.21 -18.06 16.82
C ARG A 464 30.20 -16.62 16.35
N CYS A 465 30.53 -15.65 17.21
CA CYS A 465 30.66 -14.24 16.79
C CYS A 465 31.65 -14.09 15.61
N ASN A 466 32.70 -14.90 15.58
CA ASN A 466 33.67 -14.92 14.48
C ASN A 466 33.16 -15.63 13.22
N GLN A 467 32.24 -16.59 13.37
CA GLN A 467 31.66 -17.36 12.25
C GLN A 467 30.53 -16.59 11.53
N TYR A 468 29.71 -15.83 12.27
CA TYR A 468 28.55 -15.13 11.73
C TYR A 468 28.86 -13.65 11.47
N LYS A 469 28.65 -13.22 10.22
CA LYS A 469 29.00 -11.87 9.75
C LYS A 469 27.79 -10.91 9.64
N ASP A 470 26.56 -11.41 9.58
CA ASP A 470 25.36 -10.55 9.49
C ASP A 470 25.15 -9.77 10.79
N LEU A 471 24.82 -8.49 10.69
CA LEU A 471 24.66 -7.61 11.85
C LEU A 471 23.54 -8.11 12.79
N SER A 472 22.46 -8.67 12.24
CA SER A 472 21.35 -9.19 13.04
C SER A 472 21.77 -10.35 13.93
N GLU A 473 22.60 -11.25 13.38
CA GLU A 473 23.17 -12.38 14.11
C GLU A 473 24.15 -11.90 15.17
N ARG A 474 24.99 -10.90 14.85
CA ARG A 474 25.94 -10.29 15.80
C ARG A 474 25.24 -9.55 16.94
N VAL A 475 24.16 -8.83 16.68
CA VAL A 475 23.36 -8.17 17.72
C VAL A 475 22.84 -9.19 18.73
N LEU A 476 22.27 -10.29 18.24
CA LEU A 476 21.76 -11.37 19.10
C LEU A 476 22.90 -12.05 19.90
N LEU A 477 24.00 -12.41 19.25
CA LEU A 477 25.15 -13.06 19.89
C LEU A 477 25.81 -12.17 20.94
N HIS A 478 26.07 -10.90 20.63
CA HIS A 478 26.64 -9.95 21.57
C HIS A 478 25.70 -9.65 22.75
N TRP A 479 24.39 -9.64 22.52
CA TRP A 479 23.43 -9.52 23.62
C TRP A 479 23.49 -10.73 24.54
N ILE A 480 23.56 -11.95 24.01
CA ILE A 480 23.73 -13.17 24.81
C ILE A 480 25.03 -13.14 25.62
N LEU A 481 26.16 -12.74 25.01
CA LEU A 481 27.42 -12.57 25.72
C LEU A 481 27.32 -11.53 26.83
N SER A 482 26.60 -10.42 26.61
CA SER A 482 26.39 -9.41 27.66
C SER A 482 25.61 -9.95 28.86
N LEU A 483 24.69 -10.89 28.63
CA LEU A 483 23.93 -11.57 29.70
C LEU A 483 24.81 -12.56 30.47
N LEU A 484 25.70 -13.29 29.78
CA LEU A 484 26.62 -14.25 30.38
C LEU A 484 27.73 -13.58 31.17
N ASN A 485 28.23 -12.42 30.71
CA ASN A 485 29.32 -11.67 31.33
C ASN A 485 28.85 -10.63 32.36
N ALA A 486 27.54 -10.57 32.67
CA ALA A 486 27.02 -9.66 33.67
C ALA A 486 27.56 -9.98 35.07
N LYS A 487 27.76 -8.95 35.92
CA LYS A 487 28.23 -9.12 37.32
C LYS A 487 27.39 -10.13 38.13
N LYS A 488 26.10 -10.25 37.79
CA LYS A 488 25.16 -11.27 38.30
C LYS A 488 24.42 -11.88 37.10
N PRO A 489 24.97 -12.92 36.45
CA PRO A 489 24.39 -13.45 35.22
C PRO A 489 23.11 -14.24 35.51
N PRO A 490 22.06 -14.13 34.68
CA PRO A 490 20.91 -15.02 34.76
C PRO A 490 21.35 -16.48 34.54
N SER A 491 20.58 -17.44 35.07
CA SER A 491 20.90 -18.85 34.84
C SER A 491 20.91 -19.21 33.35
N ASN A 492 21.76 -20.18 32.97
CA ASN A 492 21.85 -20.65 31.57
C ASN A 492 20.49 -21.10 31.02
N GLN A 493 19.60 -21.64 31.87
CA GLN A 493 18.23 -22.01 31.49
C GLN A 493 17.38 -20.78 31.16
N SER A 494 17.50 -19.70 31.94
CA SER A 494 16.79 -18.44 31.69
C SER A 494 17.27 -17.78 30.40
N ILE A 495 18.58 -17.75 30.15
CA ILE A 495 19.13 -17.19 28.90
C ILE A 495 18.67 -18.01 27.70
N LEU A 496 18.69 -19.35 27.78
CA LEU A 496 18.15 -20.20 26.72
C LEU A 496 16.65 -19.96 26.49
N LYS A 497 15.87 -19.72 27.56
CA LYS A 497 14.46 -19.33 27.44
C LYS A 497 14.31 -18.00 26.71
N TYR A 498 15.17 -17.00 26.97
CA TYR A 498 15.16 -15.73 26.25
C TYR A 498 15.46 -15.92 24.75
N ILE A 499 16.49 -16.70 24.41
CA ILE A 499 16.88 -16.99 23.03
C ILE A 499 15.71 -17.64 22.28
N LYS A 500 15.08 -18.66 22.87
CA LYS A 500 13.91 -19.32 22.27
C LYS A 500 12.69 -18.40 22.20
N ALA A 501 12.57 -17.48 23.14
CA ALA A 501 11.44 -16.58 23.23
C ALA A 501 11.49 -15.46 22.20
N ILE A 502 12.64 -14.98 21.72
CA ILE A 502 12.69 -13.85 20.76
C ILE A 502 13.66 -14.02 19.59
N GLY A 503 14.62 -14.96 19.68
CA GLY A 503 15.72 -15.07 18.72
C GLY A 503 15.29 -15.49 17.33
N TYR A 504 14.28 -16.38 17.23
CA TYR A 504 13.75 -16.78 15.92
C TYR A 504 13.10 -15.61 15.19
N GLU A 505 12.20 -14.86 15.85
CA GLU A 505 11.51 -13.76 15.21
C GLU A 505 12.44 -12.58 14.94
N TRP A 506 13.39 -12.28 15.82
CA TRP A 506 14.42 -11.29 15.52
C TRP A 506 15.09 -11.61 14.17
N LEU A 507 15.70 -12.79 14.06
CA LEU A 507 16.43 -13.17 12.84
C LEU A 507 15.52 -13.30 11.64
N TYR A 508 14.29 -13.80 11.80
CA TYR A 508 13.32 -13.89 10.72
C TYR A 508 13.02 -12.51 10.11
N PHE A 509 12.89 -11.48 10.94
CA PHE A 509 12.52 -10.15 10.46
C PHE A 509 13.70 -9.23 10.12
N THR A 510 14.89 -9.44 10.70
CA THR A 510 16.04 -8.54 10.52
C THR A 510 17.15 -9.10 9.63
N MET A 511 17.22 -10.41 9.38
CA MET A 511 18.27 -10.96 8.52
C MET A 511 18.28 -10.29 7.14
N ALA A 512 19.49 -9.93 6.68
CA ALA A 512 19.72 -9.21 5.43
C ALA A 512 19.00 -7.85 5.30
N GLN A 513 18.52 -7.28 6.40
CA GLN A 513 18.05 -5.90 6.48
C GLN A 513 19.19 -4.96 6.86
N PRO A 514 19.25 -3.73 6.32
CA PRO A 514 20.23 -2.71 6.71
C PRO A 514 19.80 -2.04 8.04
N ILE A 515 19.74 -2.82 9.13
CA ILE A 515 19.24 -2.36 10.43
C ILE A 515 20.09 -1.24 11.05
N GLU A 516 21.33 -1.08 10.60
CA GLU A 516 22.23 0.01 10.95
C GLU A 516 21.77 1.39 10.43
N MET A 517 20.97 1.43 9.36
CA MET A 517 20.43 2.67 8.78
C MET A 517 18.99 2.97 9.24
N TRP A 518 18.44 2.16 10.14
CA TRP A 518 17.05 2.28 10.54
C TRP A 518 16.86 3.43 11.54
N GLU A 519 15.78 4.19 11.34
CA GLU A 519 15.33 5.20 12.28
C GLU A 519 14.41 4.60 13.35
N GLU A 520 14.05 5.40 14.36
CA GLU A 520 13.15 4.98 15.45
C GLU A 520 11.88 4.30 14.91
N GLU A 521 11.22 4.92 13.93
CA GLU A 521 9.97 4.44 13.32
C GLU A 521 10.12 3.05 12.65
N ASP A 522 11.27 2.76 12.04
CA ASP A 522 11.53 1.47 11.39
C ASP A 522 11.59 0.34 12.42
N PHE A 523 12.23 0.60 13.57
CA PHE A 523 12.29 -0.34 14.69
C PHE A 523 10.95 -0.50 15.40
N GLU A 524 10.21 0.59 15.61
CA GLU A 524 8.85 0.53 16.17
C GLU A 524 7.96 -0.37 15.30
N THR A 525 7.93 -0.12 13.99
CA THR A 525 7.20 -0.93 13.02
C THR A 525 7.67 -2.39 13.01
N LEU A 526 8.99 -2.63 13.10
CA LEU A 526 9.54 -3.98 13.21
C LEU A 526 8.97 -4.72 14.43
N TYR A 527 9.02 -4.10 15.60
CA TYR A 527 8.59 -4.76 16.84
C TYR A 527 7.09 -5.02 16.84
N GLU A 528 6.28 -4.11 16.27
CA GLU A 528 4.86 -4.34 16.05
C GLU A 528 4.61 -5.55 15.14
N ASP A 529 5.30 -5.63 14.01
CA ASP A 529 5.19 -6.75 13.06
C ASP A 529 5.63 -8.09 13.70
N ILE A 530 6.69 -8.08 14.50
CA ILE A 530 7.15 -9.27 15.23
C ILE A 530 6.08 -9.73 16.23
N LEU A 531 5.56 -8.82 17.06
CA LEU A 531 4.55 -9.15 18.05
C LEU A 531 3.24 -9.62 17.38
N GLU A 532 2.89 -9.05 16.23
CA GLU A 532 1.79 -9.53 15.39
C GLU A 532 1.99 -10.96 14.93
N TYR A 533 3.13 -11.24 14.29
CA TYR A 533 3.44 -12.56 13.79
C TYR A 533 3.41 -13.61 14.91
N LYS A 534 3.86 -13.22 16.11
CA LYS A 534 3.77 -14.08 17.29
C LYS A 534 2.34 -14.34 17.71
N ALA A 535 1.50 -13.31 17.76
CA ALA A 535 0.10 -13.43 18.14
C ALA A 535 -0.68 -14.32 17.15
N PHE A 536 -0.66 -13.98 15.86
CA PHE A 536 -1.56 -14.58 14.87
C PHE A 536 -0.98 -15.81 14.18
N THR A 537 0.29 -15.78 13.80
CA THR A 537 0.92 -16.90 13.07
C THR A 537 1.42 -17.97 14.02
N ARG A 538 1.94 -17.58 15.18
CA ARG A 538 2.51 -18.52 16.16
C ARG A 538 1.54 -18.88 17.29
N GLY A 539 0.42 -18.18 17.43
CA GLY A 539 -0.56 -18.42 18.49
C GLY A 539 -0.02 -18.13 19.89
N ASN A 540 0.98 -17.25 20.00
CA ASN A 540 1.59 -16.91 21.29
C ASN A 540 0.72 -15.89 22.03
N THR A 541 0.37 -16.20 23.27
CA THR A 541 -0.47 -15.38 24.13
C THR A 541 0.33 -14.39 25.00
N ASP A 542 1.62 -14.64 25.26
CA ASP A 542 2.46 -13.78 26.11
C ASP A 542 3.30 -12.79 25.29
N LEU A 543 2.61 -11.82 24.69
CA LEU A 543 3.24 -10.74 23.91
C LEU A 543 4.02 -9.77 24.81
N GLY A 544 3.55 -9.55 26.05
CA GLY A 544 4.18 -8.65 27.00
C GLY A 544 5.58 -9.11 27.42
N TYR A 545 5.76 -10.40 27.68
CA TYR A 545 7.09 -10.97 27.94
C TYR A 545 8.03 -10.81 26.75
N SER A 546 7.55 -11.11 25.54
CA SER A 546 8.31 -10.96 24.31
C SER A 546 8.75 -9.51 24.09
N ALA A 547 7.82 -8.55 24.25
CA ALA A 547 8.10 -7.12 24.12
C ALA A 547 9.13 -6.61 25.13
N LYS A 548 9.05 -7.05 26.40
CA LYS A 548 10.05 -6.71 27.43
C LYS A 548 11.45 -7.25 27.07
N LEU A 549 11.54 -8.46 26.52
CA LEU A 549 12.81 -9.01 26.07
C LEU A 549 13.37 -8.27 24.85
N PHE A 550 12.53 -7.96 23.86
CA PHE A 550 12.94 -7.13 22.74
C PHE A 550 13.41 -5.75 23.21
N ASN A 551 12.74 -5.15 24.20
CA ASN A 551 13.13 -3.85 24.72
C ASN A 551 14.51 -3.90 25.40
N ARG A 552 14.80 -4.97 26.17
CA ARG A 552 16.13 -5.21 26.75
C ARG A 552 17.21 -5.40 25.68
N MET A 553 16.93 -6.19 24.65
CA MET A 553 17.86 -6.41 23.54
C MET A 553 18.08 -5.13 22.73
N HIS A 554 17.03 -4.35 22.47
CA HIS A 554 17.12 -3.07 21.77
C HIS A 554 17.88 -2.02 22.58
N SER A 555 17.65 -1.94 23.89
CA SER A 555 18.42 -1.06 24.78
C SER A 555 19.91 -1.40 24.75
N PHE A 556 20.24 -2.70 24.74
CA PHE A 556 21.61 -3.16 24.53
C PHE A 556 22.14 -2.74 23.15
N ALA A 557 21.35 -2.93 22.09
CA ALA A 557 21.76 -2.59 20.74
C ALA A 557 21.94 -1.08 20.53
N SER A 558 21.08 -0.25 21.13
CA SER A 558 21.19 1.22 21.13
C SER A 558 22.48 1.68 21.80
N ASN A 559 22.85 1.07 22.93
CA ASN A 559 24.10 1.41 23.62
C ASN A 559 25.35 0.96 22.86
N LYS A 560 25.36 -0.29 22.34
CA LYS A 560 26.55 -0.90 21.72
C LYS A 560 26.73 -0.53 20.24
N TYR A 561 25.65 -0.48 19.48
CA TYR A 561 25.64 -0.24 18.02
C TYR A 561 25.07 1.13 17.63
N LYS A 562 24.79 2.00 18.60
CA LYS A 562 24.26 3.36 18.37
C LYS A 562 22.93 3.41 17.63
N PHE A 563 22.13 2.34 17.69
CA PHE A 563 20.76 2.35 17.18
C PHE A 563 19.92 3.44 17.89
N PRO A 564 18.93 4.03 17.19
CA PRO A 564 18.03 5.00 17.80
C PRO A 564 17.33 4.39 19.02
N LYS A 565 17.10 5.23 20.04
CA LYS A 565 16.29 4.82 21.19
C LYS A 565 14.86 4.61 20.71
N VAL A 566 14.25 3.50 21.12
CA VAL A 566 12.91 3.10 20.69
C VAL A 566 12.15 2.65 21.92
N SER A 567 10.89 3.10 22.03
CA SER A 567 9.98 2.62 23.06
C SER A 567 9.07 1.53 22.50
N ILE A 568 9.34 0.28 22.84
CA ILE A 568 8.41 -0.82 22.51
C ILE A 568 7.20 -0.71 23.44
N GLU A 569 6.10 -0.17 22.94
CA GLU A 569 4.95 0.19 23.76
C GLU A 569 4.35 -0.99 24.54
N TYR A 570 4.29 -2.17 23.90
CA TYR A 570 3.84 -3.41 24.54
C TYR A 570 4.67 -3.83 25.76
N SER A 571 5.89 -3.29 25.94
CA SER A 571 6.70 -3.54 27.13
C SER A 571 6.24 -2.73 28.34
N GLN A 572 5.51 -1.64 28.11
CA GLN A 572 4.80 -0.86 29.11
C GLN A 572 3.44 -1.56 29.39
N LYS A 573 2.74 -1.24 30.49
CA LYS A 573 1.49 -1.91 30.91
C LYS A 573 0.28 -1.62 29.96
N GLY A 574 0.42 -1.82 28.66
CA GLY A 574 -0.59 -1.55 27.62
C GLY A 574 0.01 -0.91 26.36
N ARG A 575 -0.76 -0.84 25.27
CA ARG A 575 -0.38 -0.29 23.94
C ARG A 575 -0.83 1.17 23.81
N ARG A 576 -0.02 2.06 23.24
CA ARG A 576 -0.33 3.48 23.00
C ARG A 576 -0.25 3.83 21.50
N VAL A 577 -1.33 3.60 20.77
CA VAL A 577 -1.36 3.85 19.33
C VAL A 577 -1.16 5.34 19.02
N ARG A 578 -0.26 5.65 18.08
CA ARG A 578 -0.12 7.00 17.55
C ARG A 578 -1.36 7.33 16.71
N SER A 579 -2.12 8.34 17.12
CA SER A 579 -3.28 8.84 16.40
C SER A 579 -2.97 10.18 15.74
N GLU A 580 -2.62 10.16 14.46
CA GLU A 580 -2.36 11.34 13.65
C GLU A 580 -2.98 11.19 12.25
N LEU A 581 -3.54 12.28 11.73
CA LEU A 581 -4.09 12.38 10.37
C LEU A 581 -3.59 13.66 9.74
N ILE A 582 -3.29 13.63 8.44
CA ILE A 582 -2.85 14.77 7.65
C ILE A 582 -4.09 15.32 6.95
N SER A 583 -4.47 16.56 7.25
CA SER A 583 -5.65 17.17 6.63
C SER A 583 -5.45 17.34 5.11
N PRO A 584 -6.54 17.38 4.32
CA PRO A 584 -6.48 17.76 2.91
C PRO A 584 -5.70 19.06 2.64
N GLN A 585 -5.88 20.07 3.50
CA GLN A 585 -5.21 21.37 3.41
C GLN A 585 -3.69 21.21 3.65
N ALA A 586 -3.29 20.41 4.64
CA ALA A 586 -1.90 20.09 4.90
C ALA A 586 -1.26 19.39 3.70
N TYR A 587 -1.94 18.36 3.19
CA TYR A 587 -1.50 17.61 2.01
C TYR A 587 -1.28 18.53 0.80
N ASN A 588 -2.27 19.35 0.47
CA ASN A 588 -2.18 20.29 -0.65
C ASN A 588 -1.03 21.29 -0.46
N ALA A 589 -0.87 21.84 0.74
CA ALA A 589 0.22 22.74 1.06
C ALA A 589 1.61 22.07 0.98
N ILE A 590 1.73 20.80 1.40
CA ILE A 590 2.96 20.01 1.27
C ILE A 590 3.35 19.84 -0.20
N ILE A 591 2.41 19.41 -1.05
CA ILE A 591 2.67 19.22 -2.48
C ILE A 591 3.05 20.54 -3.15
N ASN A 592 2.29 21.60 -2.89
CA ASN A 592 2.57 22.93 -3.44
C ASN A 592 3.94 23.47 -2.99
N GLN A 593 4.30 23.30 -1.73
CA GLN A 593 5.61 23.72 -1.22
C GLN A 593 6.76 22.94 -1.89
N ILE A 594 6.60 21.63 -2.10
CA ILE A 594 7.60 20.80 -2.79
C ILE A 594 7.78 21.27 -4.24
N LEU A 595 6.68 21.46 -4.97
CA LEU A 595 6.72 21.88 -6.38
C LEU A 595 7.29 23.30 -6.57
N ALA A 596 7.10 24.17 -5.58
CA ALA A 596 7.61 25.55 -5.60
C ALA A 596 9.08 25.67 -5.17
N SER A 597 9.52 24.85 -4.20
CA SER A 597 10.81 25.06 -3.52
C SER A 597 11.91 24.08 -3.90
N VAL A 598 11.57 22.92 -4.46
CA VAL A 598 12.57 21.90 -4.85
C VAL A 598 13.04 22.13 -6.28
N ASP A 599 14.30 21.77 -6.56
CA ASP A 599 14.87 21.82 -7.91
C ASP A 599 14.01 21.09 -8.95
N LEU A 600 13.92 21.68 -10.15
CA LEU A 600 13.11 21.20 -11.28
C LEU A 600 13.39 19.73 -11.63
N LEU A 601 14.62 19.25 -11.43
CA LEU A 601 15.01 17.87 -11.73
C LEU A 601 14.35 16.85 -10.80
N GLU A 602 14.06 17.22 -9.55
CA GLU A 602 13.63 16.28 -8.51
C GLU A 602 12.23 16.55 -7.97
N ARG A 603 11.69 17.77 -8.14
CA ARG A 603 10.42 18.18 -7.52
C ARG A 603 9.25 17.25 -7.85
N ASP A 604 9.12 16.82 -9.11
CA ASP A 604 7.98 15.99 -9.54
C ASP A 604 8.08 14.58 -8.94
N MET A 605 9.31 14.04 -8.89
CA MET A 605 9.60 12.75 -8.29
C MET A 605 9.30 12.77 -6.79
N LEU A 606 9.74 13.83 -6.09
CA LEU A 606 9.51 13.99 -4.66
C LEU A 606 8.02 14.21 -4.37
N ALA A 607 7.32 15.06 -5.13
CA ALA A 607 5.87 15.23 -5.04
C ALA A 607 5.13 13.90 -5.21
N LEU A 608 5.49 13.08 -6.20
CA LEU A 608 4.89 11.76 -6.42
C LEU A 608 5.05 10.80 -5.23
N ILE A 609 6.16 10.87 -4.49
CA ILE A 609 6.34 10.05 -3.27
C ILE A 609 5.24 10.39 -2.24
N PHE A 610 4.96 11.68 -2.04
CA PHE A 610 3.94 12.13 -1.09
C PHE A 610 2.52 11.89 -1.60
N ILE A 611 2.26 12.06 -2.90
CA ILE A 611 0.97 11.72 -3.53
C ILE A 611 0.67 10.23 -3.33
N LEU A 612 1.62 9.35 -3.66
CA LEU A 612 1.46 7.92 -3.47
C LEU A 612 1.29 7.57 -1.99
N ALA A 613 2.06 8.18 -1.08
CA ALA A 613 1.93 7.93 0.35
C ALA A 613 0.52 8.31 0.86
N TYR A 614 0.01 9.49 0.49
CA TYR A 614 -1.30 10.00 0.91
C TYR A 614 -2.48 9.19 0.35
N ARG A 615 -2.44 8.83 -0.94
CA ARG A 615 -3.56 8.14 -1.62
C ARG A 615 -3.59 6.63 -1.36
N THR A 616 -2.42 6.01 -1.30
CA THR A 616 -2.32 4.54 -1.27
C THR A 616 -1.97 3.97 0.10
N GLY A 617 -1.46 4.79 1.01
CA GLY A 617 -0.98 4.35 2.32
C GLY A 617 0.20 3.38 2.26
N MET A 618 0.87 3.25 1.12
CA MET A 618 2.05 2.40 0.97
C MET A 618 3.15 2.81 1.95
N ARG A 619 3.88 1.83 2.48
CA ARG A 619 5.03 2.12 3.35
C ARG A 619 6.11 2.83 2.53
N LYS A 620 6.84 3.77 3.13
CA LYS A 620 7.95 4.50 2.51
C LYS A 620 8.89 3.61 1.68
N LYS A 621 9.41 2.53 2.27
CA LYS A 621 10.28 1.54 1.59
C LYS A 621 9.61 0.80 0.42
N GLU A 622 8.29 0.63 0.47
CA GLU A 622 7.54 0.05 -0.65
C GLU A 622 7.52 1.02 -1.83
N ILE A 623 7.31 2.33 -1.58
CA ILE A 623 7.33 3.39 -2.60
C ILE A 623 8.74 3.53 -3.18
N LEU A 624 9.75 3.79 -2.35
CA LEU A 624 11.14 4.02 -2.79
C LEU A 624 11.71 2.82 -3.58
N GLY A 625 11.30 1.61 -3.21
CA GLY A 625 11.73 0.38 -3.87
C GLY A 625 10.97 0.03 -5.16
N LEU A 626 10.05 0.85 -5.66
CA LEU A 626 9.31 0.57 -6.89
C LEU A 626 10.21 0.63 -8.13
N LYS A 627 9.95 -0.30 -9.05
CA LYS A 627 10.59 -0.38 -10.37
C LYS A 627 9.57 -0.19 -11.47
N PHE A 628 10.03 0.19 -12.66
CA PHE A 628 9.12 0.34 -13.81
C PHE A 628 8.38 -0.96 -14.17
N ASN A 629 9.04 -2.12 -14.06
CA ASN A 629 8.41 -3.43 -14.25
C ASN A 629 7.45 -3.86 -13.13
N ASP A 630 7.34 -3.08 -12.04
CA ASP A 630 6.35 -3.29 -10.99
C ASP A 630 5.01 -2.62 -11.36
N ILE A 631 4.91 -1.92 -12.51
CA ILE A 631 3.67 -1.30 -12.99
C ILE A 631 2.99 -2.22 -14.00
N GLU A 632 1.83 -2.75 -13.65
CA GLU A 632 0.94 -3.48 -14.55
C GLU A 632 -0.13 -2.52 -15.14
N GLY A 633 -0.69 -2.83 -16.31
CA GLY A 633 -1.81 -2.05 -16.88
C GLY A 633 -1.46 -0.66 -17.44
N LEU A 634 -0.17 -0.34 -17.58
CA LEU A 634 0.30 0.98 -18.06
C LEU A 634 -0.21 1.31 -19.48
N SER A 635 -0.35 0.32 -20.36
CA SER A 635 -0.86 0.50 -21.72
C SER A 635 -2.39 0.62 -21.82
N GLN A 636 -3.12 0.24 -20.78
CA GLN A 636 -4.59 0.22 -20.73
C GLN A 636 -5.16 1.38 -19.92
N SER A 637 -4.33 2.37 -19.54
CA SER A 637 -4.70 3.49 -18.66
C SER A 637 -5.30 3.06 -17.31
N GLN A 638 -5.10 1.81 -16.90
CA GLN A 638 -5.49 1.26 -15.61
C GLN A 638 -4.25 0.76 -14.83
N PRO A 639 -3.27 1.65 -14.56
CA PRO A 639 -2.04 1.24 -13.89
C PRO A 639 -2.30 0.69 -12.49
N SER A 640 -1.63 -0.42 -12.18
CA SER A 640 -1.58 -1.00 -10.84
C SER A 640 -0.14 -1.24 -10.42
N LEU A 641 0.20 -0.91 -9.18
CA LEU A 641 1.54 -1.13 -8.61
C LEU A 641 1.61 -2.51 -7.95
N VAL A 642 2.55 -3.33 -8.39
CA VAL A 642 2.82 -4.66 -7.84
C VAL A 642 3.89 -4.56 -6.77
N ILE A 643 3.48 -4.73 -5.52
CA ILE A 643 4.39 -4.75 -4.38
C ILE A 643 4.98 -6.15 -4.31
N ARG A 644 6.29 -6.30 -4.52
CA ARG A 644 7.00 -7.59 -4.45
C ARG A 644 8.44 -7.41 -3.96
N PRO A 645 9.06 -8.43 -3.37
CA PRO A 645 10.44 -8.30 -2.89
C PRO A 645 11.43 -8.02 -4.02
N ASN A 646 12.42 -7.19 -3.75
CA ASN A 646 13.53 -6.91 -4.66
C ASN A 646 14.84 -6.65 -3.88
N ARG A 647 15.89 -6.17 -4.57
CA ARG A 647 17.22 -5.97 -3.94
C ARG A 647 17.25 -4.87 -2.87
N TYR A 648 16.36 -3.88 -2.98
CA TYR A 648 16.26 -2.74 -2.06
C TYR A 648 15.28 -3.03 -0.91
N ARG A 649 14.18 -3.72 -1.19
CA ARG A 649 13.16 -4.09 -0.21
C ARG A 649 12.98 -5.61 -0.09
N SER A 650 13.10 -6.16 1.10
CA SER A 650 12.59 -7.50 1.38
C SER A 650 11.10 -7.40 1.75
N THR A 651 10.29 -8.39 1.38
CA THR A 651 8.91 -8.48 1.83
C THR A 651 8.79 -9.62 2.84
N LYS A 652 8.26 -9.30 4.02
CA LYS A 652 8.28 -10.16 5.23
C LYS A 652 7.45 -11.45 5.09
N THR A 653 6.43 -11.48 4.22
CA THR A 653 5.57 -12.67 3.96
C THR A 653 5.01 -12.68 2.53
N GLN A 654 4.46 -13.80 2.06
CA GLN A 654 3.72 -13.83 0.77
C GLN A 654 2.51 -12.88 0.76
N GLY A 655 1.88 -12.62 1.91
CA GLY A 655 0.75 -11.67 2.02
C GLY A 655 1.15 -10.20 1.85
N SER A 656 2.46 -9.90 1.85
CA SER A 656 2.97 -8.58 1.51
C SER A 656 3.04 -8.34 -0.01
N ILE A 657 2.92 -9.42 -0.81
CA ILE A 657 2.82 -9.31 -2.26
C ILE A 657 1.38 -8.97 -2.61
N ARG A 658 1.17 -7.79 -3.18
CA ARG A 658 -0.17 -7.26 -3.44
C ARG A 658 -0.16 -6.29 -4.62
N ARG A 659 -1.35 -6.06 -5.16
CA ARG A 659 -1.61 -5.03 -6.17
C ARG A 659 -2.23 -3.81 -5.50
N VAL A 660 -1.76 -2.64 -5.87
CA VAL A 660 -2.31 -1.36 -5.44
C VAL A 660 -2.87 -0.67 -6.69
N PRO A 661 -4.21 -0.54 -6.83
CA PRO A 661 -4.85 -0.01 -8.03
C PRO A 661 -4.74 1.53 -8.08
N VAL A 662 -3.59 2.05 -8.51
CA VAL A 662 -3.37 3.51 -8.55
C VAL A 662 -4.30 4.22 -9.53
N PHE A 663 -4.80 3.53 -10.56
CA PHE A 663 -5.84 4.06 -11.44
C PHE A 663 -7.14 4.46 -10.72
N ALA A 664 -7.45 3.79 -9.61
CA ALA A 664 -8.63 4.07 -8.83
C ALA A 664 -8.34 5.04 -7.68
N LEU A 665 -7.19 4.86 -7.03
CA LEU A 665 -6.83 5.58 -5.81
C LEU A 665 -6.30 7.00 -6.03
N LEU A 666 -5.62 7.26 -7.15
CA LEU A 666 -5.19 8.61 -7.50
C LEU A 666 -6.37 9.40 -8.05
N LYS A 667 -6.40 10.72 -7.78
CA LYS A 667 -7.32 11.62 -8.47
C LYS A 667 -6.99 11.70 -9.97
N PRO A 668 -7.93 12.08 -10.85
CA PRO A 668 -7.67 12.15 -12.29
C PRO A 668 -6.43 12.97 -12.67
N ASP A 669 -6.25 14.14 -12.04
CA ASP A 669 -5.09 15.01 -12.27
C ASP A 669 -3.79 14.38 -11.73
N GLU A 670 -3.84 13.77 -10.55
CA GLU A 670 -2.70 13.06 -9.94
C GLU A 670 -2.30 11.81 -10.73
N LEU A 671 -3.27 11.07 -11.27
CA LEU A 671 -3.06 9.92 -12.13
C LEU A 671 -2.41 10.35 -13.43
N THR A 672 -2.88 11.45 -14.02
CA THR A 672 -2.28 12.05 -15.22
C THR A 672 -0.84 12.47 -14.95
N PHE A 673 -0.58 13.13 -13.81
CA PHE A 673 0.76 13.49 -13.37
C PHE A 673 1.67 12.28 -13.19
N PHE A 674 1.17 11.21 -12.53
CA PHE A 674 1.88 9.94 -12.38
C PHE A 674 2.20 9.30 -13.74
N LEU A 675 1.21 9.17 -14.64
CA LEU A 675 1.40 8.57 -15.96
C LEU A 675 2.41 9.35 -16.79
N ASN A 676 2.29 10.68 -16.82
CA ASN A 676 3.24 11.56 -17.50
C ASN A 676 4.68 11.34 -17.01
N PHE A 677 4.88 11.35 -15.70
CA PHE A 677 6.19 11.12 -15.12
C PHE A 677 6.74 9.72 -15.45
N ILE A 678 5.94 8.67 -15.27
CA ILE A 678 6.36 7.29 -15.53
C ILE A 678 6.72 7.11 -16.99
N GLN A 679 5.82 7.53 -17.90
CA GLN A 679 6.02 7.38 -19.33
C GLN A 679 7.27 8.14 -19.78
N SER A 680 7.50 9.38 -19.30
CA SER A 680 8.69 10.17 -19.64
C SER A 680 10.01 9.54 -19.17
N ASN A 681 9.99 8.73 -18.10
CA ASN A 681 11.21 8.25 -17.43
C ASN A 681 11.47 6.73 -17.57
N ILE A 682 10.55 5.94 -18.13
CA ILE A 682 10.65 4.46 -18.20
C ILE A 682 11.87 3.95 -18.99
N GLY A 683 12.36 4.74 -19.94
CA GLY A 683 13.54 4.43 -20.76
C GLY A 683 13.46 3.04 -21.41
N THR A 684 14.62 2.46 -21.73
CA THR A 684 14.72 1.13 -22.37
C THR A 684 14.86 -0.03 -21.37
N ASN A 685 15.16 0.25 -20.10
CA ASN A 685 15.42 -0.76 -19.08
C ASN A 685 14.32 -0.76 -17.99
N PRO A 686 13.32 -1.65 -18.09
CA PRO A 686 12.20 -1.68 -17.15
C PRO A 686 12.57 -2.17 -15.74
N ASN A 687 13.79 -2.70 -15.54
CA ASN A 687 14.25 -3.16 -14.22
C ASN A 687 14.82 -2.05 -13.32
N ARG A 688 14.88 -0.80 -13.81
CA ARG A 688 15.34 0.38 -13.06
C ARG A 688 14.33 0.79 -12.00
N PHE A 689 14.84 1.39 -10.92
CA PHE A 689 14.03 2.01 -9.89
C PHE A 689 13.45 3.34 -10.37
N ILE A 690 12.25 3.67 -9.89
CA ILE A 690 11.51 4.87 -10.29
C ILE A 690 11.98 6.10 -9.49
N PHE A 691 12.08 5.94 -8.16
CA PHE A 691 12.37 7.02 -7.22
C PHE A 691 13.88 7.12 -6.96
N THR A 692 14.58 7.66 -7.94
CA THR A 692 16.03 7.87 -7.96
C THR A 692 16.34 9.33 -8.30
N LEU A 693 17.44 9.87 -7.77
CA LEU A 693 17.91 11.21 -8.14
C LEU A 693 18.28 11.24 -9.62
N SER A 694 18.19 12.40 -10.25
CA SER A 694 18.60 12.60 -11.65
C SER A 694 20.08 12.28 -11.91
N SER A 695 20.92 12.34 -10.88
CA SER A 695 22.35 12.04 -10.93
C SER A 695 22.72 10.63 -10.47
N ASP A 696 21.77 9.83 -9.99
CA ASP A 696 22.02 8.51 -9.40
C ASP A 696 21.07 7.46 -10.00
N ARG A 697 21.41 6.18 -9.88
CA ARG A 697 20.61 5.03 -10.30
C ARG A 697 20.11 4.21 -9.12
N GLN A 698 20.57 4.50 -7.90
CA GLN A 698 20.05 3.90 -6.68
C GLN A 698 18.77 4.59 -6.21
N PRO A 699 17.86 3.84 -5.54
CA PRO A 699 16.71 4.45 -4.86
C PRO A 699 17.16 5.51 -3.88
N LEU A 700 16.32 6.54 -3.68
CA LEU A 700 16.53 7.49 -2.60
C LEU A 700 16.75 6.77 -1.27
N HIS A 701 17.62 7.33 -0.44
CA HIS A 701 17.75 6.89 0.93
C HIS A 701 16.49 7.22 1.74
N ASP A 702 16.20 6.36 2.71
CA ASP A 702 14.98 6.42 3.52
C ASP A 702 14.81 7.73 4.31
N HIS A 703 15.89 8.41 4.67
CA HIS A 703 15.87 9.66 5.46
C HIS A 703 15.49 10.88 4.62
N ALA A 704 15.75 10.86 3.31
CA ALA A 704 15.54 12.02 2.44
C ALA A 704 14.07 12.51 2.43
N PRO A 705 13.05 11.66 2.17
CA PRO A 705 11.66 12.11 2.25
C PRO A 705 11.24 12.52 3.66
N LEU A 706 11.84 11.96 4.71
CA LEU A 706 11.53 12.31 6.10
C LEU A 706 12.05 13.71 6.46
N LYS A 707 13.29 14.01 6.09
CA LYS A 707 13.90 15.34 6.29
C LYS A 707 13.15 16.40 5.50
N LEU A 708 12.83 16.11 4.23
CA LEU A 708 12.04 17.01 3.40
C LEU A 708 10.67 17.27 4.03
N PHE A 709 9.97 16.22 4.46
CA PHE A 709 8.66 16.35 5.12
C PHE A 709 8.72 17.23 6.37
N LYS A 710 9.67 16.97 7.28
CA LYS A 710 9.85 17.76 8.51
C LYS A 710 10.13 19.23 8.19
N ARG A 711 10.94 19.51 7.16
CA ARG A 711 11.27 20.88 6.76
C ARG A 711 10.05 21.59 6.14
N VAL A 712 9.37 20.93 5.20
CA VAL A 712 8.15 21.46 4.55
C VAL A 712 7.08 21.77 5.59
N VAL A 713 6.72 20.80 6.44
CA VAL A 713 5.67 21.00 7.47
C VAL A 713 6.01 22.16 8.40
N LYS A 714 7.28 22.26 8.82
CA LYS A 714 7.74 23.39 9.65
C LYS A 714 7.58 24.74 8.95
N ASP A 715 7.88 24.82 7.65
CA ASP A 715 7.87 26.08 6.91
C ASP A 715 6.46 26.54 6.53
N ILE A 716 5.55 25.60 6.20
CA ILE A 716 4.17 25.93 5.79
C ILE A 716 3.22 26.20 6.97
N THR A 717 3.60 25.79 8.19
CA THR A 717 2.80 26.02 9.40
C THR A 717 2.92 27.48 9.84
N ILE A 718 1.79 28.13 10.11
CA ILE A 718 1.77 29.54 10.53
C ILE A 718 2.39 29.68 11.92
N LYS A 719 3.29 30.67 12.10
CA LYS A 719 3.89 30.97 13.40
C LYS A 719 2.81 31.34 14.42
N GLY A 720 2.76 30.63 15.54
CA GLY A 720 1.77 30.82 16.60
C GLY A 720 0.74 29.69 16.67
N ASP A 721 0.58 28.92 15.59
CA ASP A 721 -0.21 27.69 15.63
C ASP A 721 0.56 26.61 16.39
N PRO A 722 -0.12 25.73 17.14
CA PRO A 722 0.56 24.67 17.87
C PRO A 722 1.22 23.72 16.87
N ALA A 723 2.53 23.51 17.02
CA ALA A 723 3.31 22.70 16.10
C ALA A 723 2.81 21.25 16.09
N ILE A 724 2.16 20.82 15.01
CA ILE A 724 1.88 19.40 14.81
C ILE A 724 3.14 18.71 14.31
N ASN A 725 3.65 17.78 15.12
CA ASN A 725 4.77 16.93 14.77
C ASN A 725 4.27 15.67 14.03
N HIS A 726 3.79 15.85 12.79
CA HIS A 726 3.43 14.73 11.94
C HIS A 726 4.67 13.89 11.61
N THR A 727 4.48 12.58 11.50
CA THR A 727 5.47 11.67 10.92
C THR A 727 5.09 11.31 9.50
N PHE A 728 6.02 10.73 8.74
CA PHE A 728 5.70 10.21 7.42
C PHE A 728 4.72 9.03 7.50
N HIS A 729 4.71 8.29 8.62
CA HIS A 729 3.68 7.28 8.87
C HIS A 729 2.26 7.85 8.88
N GLY A 730 2.09 9.13 9.23
CA GLY A 730 0.80 9.81 9.24
C GLY A 730 0.07 9.73 7.90
N PHE A 731 0.79 9.67 6.77
CA PHE A 731 0.18 9.43 5.45
C PHE A 731 -0.53 8.08 5.36
N ARG A 732 0.03 7.03 5.97
CA ARG A 732 -0.59 5.70 6.02
C ARG A 732 -1.83 5.68 6.91
N HIS A 733 -1.77 6.31 8.09
CA HIS A 733 -2.96 6.47 8.94
C HIS A 733 -4.08 7.20 8.19
N THR A 734 -3.72 8.28 7.50
CA THR A 734 -4.64 9.10 6.69
C THR A 734 -5.27 8.30 5.55
N ALA A 735 -4.46 7.59 4.75
CA ALA A 735 -4.97 6.79 3.64
C ALA A 735 -5.94 5.70 4.10
N ILE A 736 -5.61 4.98 5.18
CA ILE A 736 -6.48 3.92 5.71
C ILE A 736 -7.76 4.49 6.29
N THR A 737 -7.67 5.61 7.01
CA THR A 737 -8.84 6.33 7.56
C THR A 737 -9.74 6.82 6.42
N ASN A 738 -9.20 7.48 5.41
CA ASN A 738 -9.96 8.00 4.28
C ASN A 738 -10.61 6.87 3.48
N LEU A 739 -9.89 5.78 3.18
CA LEU A 739 -10.47 4.63 2.48
C LEU A 739 -11.50 3.89 3.32
N SER A 740 -11.36 3.87 4.65
CA SER A 740 -12.42 3.35 5.53
C SER A 740 -13.71 4.18 5.39
N MET A 741 -13.59 5.52 5.33
CA MET A 741 -14.73 6.41 5.08
C MET A 741 -15.30 6.26 3.66
N VAL A 742 -14.46 6.14 2.62
CA VAL A 742 -14.95 5.96 1.24
C VAL A 742 -15.74 4.66 1.09
N LEU A 743 -15.28 3.58 1.74
CA LEU A 743 -15.95 2.29 1.64
C LEU A 743 -17.25 2.23 2.46
N MET A 744 -17.25 2.79 3.68
CA MET A 744 -18.30 2.53 4.69
C MET A 744 -18.86 3.78 5.39
N GLY A 745 -18.35 4.97 5.07
CA GLY A 745 -18.72 6.22 5.73
C GLY A 745 -19.83 6.95 5.01
N HIS A 746 -20.56 7.77 5.76
CA HIS A 746 -21.58 8.65 5.21
C HIS A 746 -20.96 9.78 4.36
N GLU A 747 -21.58 10.14 3.24
CA GLU A 747 -21.09 11.13 2.26
C GLU A 747 -20.69 12.47 2.88
N HIS A 748 -21.49 12.99 3.81
CA HIS A 748 -21.18 14.22 4.55
C HIS A 748 -19.83 14.19 5.28
N LEU A 749 -19.46 13.05 5.89
CA LEU A 749 -18.15 12.90 6.54
C LEU A 749 -17.04 12.87 5.51
N ILE A 750 -17.24 12.17 4.39
CA ILE A 750 -16.27 12.08 3.29
C ILE A 750 -15.99 13.50 2.77
N ALA A 751 -17.04 14.26 2.44
CA ALA A 751 -16.93 15.62 1.90
C ALA A 751 -16.29 16.62 2.88
N SER A 752 -16.41 16.37 4.19
CA SER A 752 -15.92 17.30 5.23
C SER A 752 -14.52 16.98 5.75
N LEU A 753 -14.10 15.71 5.70
CA LEU A 753 -12.84 15.23 6.29
C LEU A 753 -11.83 14.76 5.25
N THR A 754 -12.26 14.54 4.01
CA THR A 754 -11.42 14.10 2.90
C THR A 754 -11.64 15.01 1.72
N ASP A 755 -10.68 15.04 0.79
CA ASP A 755 -10.85 15.77 -0.45
C ASP A 755 -11.59 14.98 -1.54
N TYR A 756 -12.18 13.82 -1.24
CA TYR A 756 -12.90 13.02 -2.22
C TYR A 756 -14.32 13.56 -2.49
N ASP A 757 -14.70 13.59 -3.76
CA ASP A 757 -16.08 13.81 -4.20
C ASP A 757 -16.80 12.48 -4.52
N GLU A 758 -18.05 12.57 -4.98
CA GLU A 758 -18.88 11.40 -5.30
C GLU A 758 -18.27 10.53 -6.42
N ASP A 759 -17.72 11.16 -7.46
CA ASP A 759 -17.07 10.46 -8.57
C ASP A 759 -15.80 9.73 -8.10
N ASP A 760 -15.04 10.36 -7.20
CA ASP A 760 -13.91 9.72 -6.52
C ASP A 760 -14.35 8.50 -5.70
N VAL A 761 -15.42 8.62 -4.91
CA VAL A 761 -15.96 7.53 -4.09
C VAL A 761 -16.35 6.34 -4.96
N LEU A 762 -17.09 6.58 -6.05
CA LEU A 762 -17.51 5.53 -6.97
C LEU A 762 -16.30 4.87 -7.67
N ARG A 763 -15.36 5.67 -8.18
CA ARG A 763 -14.14 5.18 -8.82
C ARG A 763 -13.32 4.29 -7.89
N ILE A 764 -13.16 4.72 -6.63
CA ILE A 764 -12.44 3.98 -5.60
C ILE A 764 -13.18 2.68 -5.29
N LYS A 765 -14.49 2.73 -4.99
CA LYS A 765 -15.29 1.52 -4.71
C LYS A 765 -15.18 0.51 -5.85
N TYR A 766 -15.37 0.93 -7.09
CA TYR A 766 -15.25 0.06 -8.27
C TYR A 766 -13.83 -0.53 -8.41
N GLY A 767 -12.79 0.29 -8.23
CA GLY A 767 -11.42 -0.16 -8.34
C GLY A 767 -10.96 -1.13 -7.24
N LEU A 768 -11.54 -1.05 -6.05
CA LEU A 768 -11.20 -1.94 -4.92
C LEU A 768 -12.07 -3.20 -4.87
N LEU A 769 -13.37 -3.08 -5.18
CA LEU A 769 -14.37 -4.13 -4.96
C LEU A 769 -14.83 -4.79 -6.27
N GLY A 770 -14.54 -4.19 -7.42
CA GLY A 770 -15.04 -4.62 -8.73
C GLY A 770 -16.48 -4.18 -8.95
N GLU A 771 -17.25 -5.00 -9.68
CA GLU A 771 -18.64 -4.70 -10.06
C GLU A 771 -19.62 -4.72 -8.87
N HIS A 772 -19.29 -5.44 -7.79
CA HIS A 772 -20.14 -5.59 -6.61
C HIS A 772 -19.71 -4.64 -5.49
N ILE A 773 -19.94 -3.34 -5.68
CA ILE A 773 -19.51 -2.29 -4.74
C ILE A 773 -20.17 -2.38 -3.34
N ASP A 774 -21.28 -3.11 -3.22
CA ASP A 774 -22.02 -3.32 -1.96
C ASP A 774 -21.68 -4.66 -1.27
N ALA A 775 -20.63 -5.37 -1.72
CA ALA A 775 -20.24 -6.66 -1.16
C ALA A 775 -19.71 -6.55 0.29
N GLN A 776 -20.06 -7.50 1.16
CA GLN A 776 -19.76 -7.45 2.61
C GLN A 776 -18.27 -7.51 3.01
N ASP A 777 -17.34 -7.64 2.06
CA ASP A 777 -15.92 -7.86 2.31
C ASP A 777 -15.05 -6.58 2.23
N HIS A 778 -15.66 -5.38 2.28
CA HIS A 778 -14.99 -4.07 2.26
C HIS A 778 -13.74 -4.02 3.15
N TRP A 779 -13.90 -4.45 4.40
CA TRP A 779 -12.83 -4.42 5.40
C TRP A 779 -11.67 -5.38 5.07
N TYR A 780 -11.96 -6.51 4.42
CA TYR A 780 -10.95 -7.46 3.96
C TYR A 780 -10.26 -6.99 2.69
N ALA A 781 -10.99 -6.37 1.76
CA ALA A 781 -10.43 -5.72 0.58
C ALA A 781 -9.44 -4.62 0.98
N LEU A 782 -9.84 -3.74 1.91
CA LEU A 782 -8.95 -2.72 2.49
C LEU A 782 -7.73 -3.34 3.17
N ALA A 783 -7.92 -4.38 3.99
CA ALA A 783 -6.79 -5.07 4.63
C ALA A 783 -5.82 -5.68 3.59
N GLY A 784 -6.34 -6.27 2.52
CA GLY A 784 -5.56 -6.86 1.44
C GLY A 784 -4.69 -5.82 0.72
N ILE A 785 -5.27 -4.68 0.35
CA ILE A 785 -4.56 -3.58 -0.31
C ILE A 785 -3.56 -2.90 0.61
N MET A 786 -3.82 -2.86 1.92
CA MET A 786 -2.88 -2.33 2.91
C MET A 786 -1.78 -3.32 3.30
N GLY A 787 -1.89 -4.58 2.87
CA GLY A 787 -0.97 -5.66 3.26
C GLY A 787 -1.08 -6.03 4.75
N HIS A 788 -2.27 -5.88 5.33
CA HIS A 788 -2.59 -6.30 6.69
C HIS A 788 -3.04 -7.76 6.72
N LEU A 789 -2.68 -8.48 7.79
CA LEU A 789 -3.12 -9.86 7.98
C LEU A 789 -4.63 -9.96 8.25
N SER A 790 -5.24 -8.90 8.77
CA SER A 790 -6.67 -8.84 9.11
C SER A 790 -7.21 -7.39 9.16
N PRO A 791 -8.52 -7.20 9.01
CA PRO A 791 -9.17 -5.91 9.25
C PRO A 791 -8.94 -5.34 10.65
N GLN A 792 -8.82 -6.22 11.64
CA GLN A 792 -8.58 -5.84 13.04
C GLN A 792 -7.37 -4.92 13.18
N ARG A 793 -6.33 -5.09 12.35
CA ARG A 793 -5.17 -4.19 12.33
C ARG A 793 -5.48 -2.79 11.83
N SER A 794 -6.32 -2.68 10.79
CA SER A 794 -6.76 -1.40 10.27
C SER A 794 -7.47 -0.60 11.37
N PHE A 795 -8.39 -1.23 12.11
CA PHE A 795 -9.06 -0.59 13.26
C PHE A 795 -8.13 -0.29 14.44
N GLU A 796 -7.29 -1.26 14.81
CA GLU A 796 -6.42 -1.15 16.00
C GLU A 796 -5.33 -0.09 15.88
N TYR A 797 -4.91 0.28 14.67
CA TYR A 797 -3.74 1.14 14.50
C TYR A 797 -4.00 2.36 13.65
N TYR A 798 -4.94 2.30 12.70
CA TYR A 798 -4.95 3.24 11.60
C TYR A 798 -6.29 3.95 11.35
N ASN A 799 -7.42 3.30 11.61
CA ASN A 799 -8.74 3.92 11.45
C ASN A 799 -9.07 4.76 12.70
N HIS A 800 -8.82 6.07 12.60
CA HIS A 800 -9.02 7.01 13.70
C HIS A 800 -10.38 7.70 13.70
N VAL A 801 -11.30 7.25 12.85
CA VAL A 801 -12.66 7.81 12.75
C VAL A 801 -13.75 6.76 12.90
N ALA A 802 -13.42 5.50 13.22
CA ALA A 802 -14.38 4.41 13.31
C ALA A 802 -15.57 4.70 14.24
N THR A 803 -15.33 5.25 15.43
CA THR A 803 -16.42 5.63 16.36
C THR A 803 -17.21 6.84 15.83
N LEU A 804 -16.53 7.80 15.20
CA LEU A 804 -17.20 8.95 14.59
C LEU A 804 -18.13 8.51 13.45
N MET A 805 -17.65 7.66 12.54
CA MET A 805 -18.45 7.08 11.45
C MET A 805 -19.69 6.35 12.00
N ALA A 806 -19.50 5.43 12.95
CA ALA A 806 -20.58 4.63 13.49
C ALA A 806 -21.64 5.48 14.24
N THR A 807 -21.21 6.44 15.06
CA THR A 807 -22.15 7.34 15.77
C THR A 807 -22.81 8.36 14.84
N TYR A 808 -22.12 8.77 13.77
CA TYR A 808 -22.71 9.58 12.72
C TYR A 808 -23.83 8.84 11.99
N GLU A 809 -23.61 7.56 11.69
CA GLU A 809 -24.63 6.71 11.04
C GLU A 809 -25.86 6.55 11.94
N LEU A 810 -25.68 6.23 13.23
CA LEU A 810 -26.80 6.20 14.18
C LEU A 810 -27.55 7.53 14.29
N SER A 811 -26.85 8.65 14.10
CA SER A 811 -27.49 9.97 14.11
C SER A 811 -28.38 10.25 12.90
N GLN A 812 -28.39 9.39 11.86
CA GLN A 812 -29.31 9.47 10.73
C GLN A 812 -30.68 8.85 11.03
N ALA A 813 -30.77 8.06 12.10
CA ALA A 813 -31.99 7.33 12.46
C ALA A 813 -33.23 8.23 12.45
N ASN A 814 -34.27 7.79 11.72
CA ASN A 814 -35.57 8.43 11.72
C ASN A 814 -36.36 8.06 12.97
N ILE A 815 -35.90 8.55 14.13
CA ILE A 815 -36.61 8.34 15.38
C ILE A 815 -37.88 9.18 15.38
N LYS A 816 -39.01 8.48 15.50
CA LYS A 816 -40.33 9.07 15.63
C LYS A 816 -40.78 9.01 17.09
N LEU A 817 -41.19 10.14 17.66
CA LEU A 817 -41.74 10.22 19.02
C LEU A 817 -43.10 10.93 18.98
N PRO A 818 -44.05 10.61 19.86
CA PRO A 818 -45.26 11.42 19.99
C PRO A 818 -44.92 12.88 20.32
N THR A 819 -45.66 13.84 19.76
CA THR A 819 -45.48 15.27 20.04
C THR A 819 -45.59 15.57 21.54
N GLN A 820 -46.51 14.88 22.23
CA GLN A 820 -46.65 14.95 23.69
C GLN A 820 -45.38 14.51 24.41
N THR A 821 -44.77 13.38 24.01
CA THR A 821 -43.52 12.89 24.57
C THR A 821 -42.40 13.92 24.41
N LEU A 822 -42.26 14.50 23.21
CA LEU A 822 -41.25 15.52 22.97
C LEU A 822 -41.48 16.76 23.85
N ASN A 823 -42.73 17.21 23.99
CA ASN A 823 -43.10 18.33 24.87
C ASN A 823 -42.76 18.02 26.33
N ASN A 824 -43.11 16.83 26.83
CA ASN A 824 -42.83 16.40 28.19
C ASN A 824 -41.32 16.41 28.51
N ILE A 825 -40.49 15.99 27.54
CA ILE A 825 -39.04 15.92 27.70
C ILE A 825 -38.41 17.30 27.56
N THR A 826 -38.66 18.02 26.46
CA THR A 826 -37.91 19.24 26.10
C THR A 826 -38.54 20.56 26.53
N GLY A 827 -39.85 20.55 26.83
CA GLY A 827 -40.64 21.75 27.04
C GLY A 827 -41.01 22.51 25.75
N PHE A 828 -40.71 21.97 24.56
CA PHE A 828 -41.07 22.63 23.30
C PHE A 828 -42.58 22.64 23.07
N SER A 829 -43.14 23.83 22.89
CA SER A 829 -44.56 23.99 22.55
C SER A 829 -44.84 23.56 21.11
N ASN A 830 -46.08 23.16 20.81
CA ASN A 830 -46.50 22.87 19.43
C ASN A 830 -46.23 24.04 18.49
N LYS A 831 -46.41 25.28 18.97
CA LYS A 831 -46.07 26.49 18.21
C LYS A 831 -44.59 26.52 17.84
N THR A 832 -43.69 26.20 18.78
CA THR A 832 -42.24 26.13 18.52
C THR A 832 -41.91 25.07 17.48
N LEU A 833 -42.56 23.90 17.53
CA LEU A 833 -42.33 22.82 16.57
C LEU A 833 -42.77 23.21 15.15
N VAL A 834 -43.98 23.76 15.00
CA VAL A 834 -44.50 24.23 13.71
C VAL A 834 -43.62 25.34 13.13
N GLN A 835 -43.18 26.31 13.95
CA GLN A 835 -42.28 27.39 13.52
C GLN A 835 -40.90 26.89 13.04
N ASN A 836 -40.50 25.68 13.42
CA ASN A 836 -39.25 25.07 13.00
C ASN A 836 -39.46 23.97 11.95
N HIS A 837 -40.60 23.97 11.26
CA HIS A 837 -40.94 23.05 10.17
C HIS A 837 -40.82 21.57 10.57
N ALA A 838 -41.25 21.24 11.79
CA ALA A 838 -41.38 19.87 12.24
C ALA A 838 -42.28 19.05 11.31
N ASP A 839 -41.83 17.86 10.93
CA ASP A 839 -42.65 16.86 10.23
C ASP A 839 -43.46 16.08 11.25
N ILE A 840 -44.78 16.28 11.23
CA ILE A 840 -45.73 15.72 12.19
C ILE A 840 -46.81 14.94 11.43
N ASP A 841 -46.87 13.63 11.68
CA ASP A 841 -47.89 12.72 11.18
C ASP A 841 -48.57 12.02 12.36
N ASN A 842 -49.90 12.02 12.41
CA ASN A 842 -50.70 11.40 13.48
C ASN A 842 -50.18 11.69 14.91
N ASN A 843 -49.95 12.97 15.24
CA ASN A 843 -49.37 13.43 16.52
C ASN A 843 -48.00 12.81 16.86
N THR A 844 -47.27 12.35 15.86
CA THR A 844 -45.93 11.80 15.98
C THR A 844 -44.98 12.65 15.16
N ILE A 845 -43.88 13.08 15.78
CA ILE A 845 -42.87 13.93 15.17
C ILE A 845 -41.62 13.12 14.79
N SER A 846 -41.11 13.35 13.59
CA SER A 846 -39.80 12.86 13.16
C SER A 846 -38.70 13.74 13.77
N LEU A 847 -37.85 13.19 14.65
CA LEU A 847 -36.77 13.96 15.28
C LEU A 847 -35.77 14.57 14.28
N PRO A 848 -35.38 13.90 13.17
CA PRO A 848 -34.56 14.53 12.15
C PRO A 848 -35.09 15.86 11.62
N SER A 849 -36.42 16.02 11.49
CA SER A 849 -37.03 17.26 11.01
C SER A 849 -36.77 18.47 11.90
N ILE A 850 -36.56 18.24 13.21
CA ILE A 850 -36.26 19.29 14.20
C ILE A 850 -34.78 19.33 14.62
N ARG A 851 -33.89 18.64 13.90
CA ARG A 851 -32.44 18.64 14.20
C ARG A 851 -31.88 20.05 14.38
N GLY A 852 -32.27 20.98 13.52
CA GLY A 852 -31.82 22.37 13.61
C GLY A 852 -32.27 23.09 14.88
N LEU A 853 -33.47 22.77 15.39
CA LEU A 853 -33.96 23.30 16.66
C LEU A 853 -33.13 22.74 17.82
N LEU A 854 -32.96 21.42 17.89
CA LEU A 854 -32.16 20.75 18.93
C LEU A 854 -30.71 21.27 18.95
N PHE A 855 -30.09 21.39 17.78
CA PHE A 855 -28.75 21.92 17.60
C PHE A 855 -28.60 23.34 18.17
N ARG A 856 -29.55 24.24 17.88
CA ARG A 856 -29.54 25.62 18.39
C ARG A 856 -29.80 25.70 19.89
N SER A 857 -30.65 24.83 20.42
CA SER A 857 -30.97 24.79 21.85
C SER A 857 -29.79 24.34 22.70
N ILE A 858 -28.97 23.41 22.19
CA ILE A 858 -27.81 22.86 22.89
C ILE A 858 -26.58 23.78 22.76
N ASN A 859 -26.25 24.22 21.54
CA ASN A 859 -25.04 25.01 21.25
C ASN A 859 -25.26 26.53 21.40
N GLN A 860 -25.97 26.94 22.46
CA GLN A 860 -26.39 28.33 22.74
C GLN A 860 -25.46 29.40 22.13
N GLY A 861 -25.98 30.19 21.18
CA GLY A 861 -25.23 31.24 20.48
C GLY A 861 -24.77 30.88 19.07
N ILE A 862 -24.70 29.60 18.70
CA ILE A 862 -24.26 29.15 17.37
C ILE A 862 -25.47 28.69 16.55
N ARG A 863 -25.88 29.53 15.59
CA ARG A 863 -27.09 29.28 14.76
C ARG A 863 -26.81 28.51 13.47
N LYS A 864 -25.56 28.49 13.01
CA LYS A 864 -25.16 27.83 11.76
C LYS A 864 -24.19 26.70 12.05
N SER A 865 -24.37 25.59 11.34
CA SER A 865 -23.41 24.49 11.33
C SER A 865 -22.06 24.99 10.76
N PRO A 866 -20.92 24.56 11.31
CA PRO A 866 -19.63 24.80 10.66
C PRO A 866 -19.59 24.15 9.28
N ILE A 867 -18.88 24.78 8.36
CA ILE A 867 -18.55 24.26 7.03
C ILE A 867 -17.03 24.17 6.97
N PHE A 868 -16.51 22.95 6.84
CA PHE A 868 -15.08 22.72 6.68
C PHE A 868 -14.78 22.75 5.19
N ILE A 869 -14.35 23.92 4.69
CA ILE A 869 -14.03 24.09 3.27
C ILE A 869 -12.64 23.51 3.02
N ILE A 870 -12.56 22.56 2.11
CA ILE A 870 -11.28 22.08 1.58
C ILE A 870 -10.91 22.99 0.42
N GLU A 871 -9.87 23.80 0.61
CA GLU A 871 -9.35 24.65 -0.45
C GLU A 871 -8.85 23.78 -1.61
N LYS A 872 -9.45 23.95 -2.80
CA LYS A 872 -8.99 23.33 -4.05
C LYS A 872 -7.76 24.07 -4.58
N THR A 873 -6.63 24.02 -3.86
CA THR A 873 -5.41 24.77 -4.22
C THR A 873 -4.48 23.99 -5.16
N THR A 874 -4.54 22.66 -5.16
CA THR A 874 -3.65 21.77 -5.95
C THR A 874 -3.97 21.78 -7.44
N ALA A 875 -5.18 22.20 -7.81
CA ALA A 875 -5.63 22.21 -9.19
C ALA A 875 -4.65 22.97 -10.06
N GLN A 876 -4.22 24.18 -9.68
CA GLN A 876 -3.58 25.11 -10.61
C GLN A 876 -2.24 24.64 -11.21
N PHE A 877 -1.38 23.95 -10.46
CA PHE A 877 -0.07 23.49 -10.99
C PHE A 877 -0.12 22.09 -11.62
N ILE A 878 -1.00 21.19 -11.15
CA ILE A 878 -1.13 19.85 -11.72
C ILE A 878 -2.05 19.89 -12.96
N SER A 879 -3.05 20.78 -12.98
CA SER A 879 -3.97 20.98 -14.12
C SER A 879 -3.28 21.54 -15.36
N ASP A 880 -2.15 22.23 -15.21
CA ASP A 880 -1.34 22.69 -16.35
C ASP A 880 -0.75 21.52 -17.15
N PHE A 881 -0.79 20.29 -16.60
CA PHE A 881 -0.35 19.06 -17.25
C PHE A 881 -1.48 18.21 -17.84
N THR A 882 -2.73 18.65 -17.72
CA THR A 882 -3.88 17.96 -18.32
C THR A 882 -3.81 18.18 -19.84
N PRO A 883 -3.79 17.10 -20.65
CA PRO A 883 -3.74 17.25 -22.10
C PRO A 883 -4.99 18.02 -22.56
N ILE A 884 -4.77 19.16 -23.21
CA ILE A 884 -5.85 19.87 -23.89
C ILE A 884 -6.36 18.90 -24.97
N THR A 885 -7.61 18.46 -24.84
CA THR A 885 -8.31 17.66 -25.85
C THR A 885 -8.46 18.50 -27.11
N THR A 886 -7.41 18.52 -27.93
CA THR A 886 -7.40 19.15 -29.24
C THR A 886 -7.42 18.04 -30.29
N ASN A 887 -8.18 18.27 -31.36
CA ASN A 887 -8.12 17.46 -32.58
C ASN A 887 -6.80 17.64 -33.36
N GLU A 888 -5.75 18.19 -32.74
CA GLU A 888 -4.42 18.37 -33.34
C GLU A 888 -3.53 17.16 -33.04
N LEU A 889 -2.59 16.84 -33.95
CA LEU A 889 -1.63 15.76 -33.74
C LEU A 889 -0.57 16.14 -32.69
N PHE A 890 -0.32 17.44 -32.51
CA PHE A 890 0.69 17.95 -31.60
C PHE A 890 0.44 17.46 -30.18
N MET A 891 1.44 16.75 -29.62
CA MET A 891 1.40 16.21 -28.27
C MET A 891 0.28 15.22 -27.94
N ARG A 892 -0.57 14.85 -28.92
CA ARG A 892 -1.64 13.85 -28.77
C ARG A 892 -1.10 12.52 -28.25
N TYR A 893 0.01 12.09 -28.84
CA TYR A 893 0.78 10.95 -28.35
C TYR A 893 1.97 11.46 -27.56
N GLY A 894 2.26 10.85 -26.40
CA GLY A 894 3.45 11.22 -25.62
C GLY A 894 4.74 11.06 -26.43
N ILE A 895 5.73 11.93 -26.17
CA ILE A 895 7.04 11.95 -26.85
C ILE A 895 7.66 10.54 -26.93
N ASN A 896 7.58 9.75 -25.86
CA ASN A 896 8.15 8.41 -25.82
C ASN A 896 7.36 7.38 -26.64
N THR A 897 6.04 7.53 -26.73
CA THR A 897 5.21 6.69 -27.61
C THR A 897 5.56 6.96 -29.08
N VAL A 898 5.72 8.23 -29.45
CA VAL A 898 6.17 8.61 -30.80
C VAL A 898 7.61 8.12 -31.06
N GLU A 899 8.52 8.29 -30.10
CA GLU A 899 9.90 7.78 -30.22
C GLU A 899 9.93 6.25 -30.40
N GLN A 900 9.10 5.51 -29.68
CA GLN A 900 8.97 4.06 -29.85
C GLN A 900 8.39 3.69 -31.22
N LEU A 901 7.40 4.43 -31.74
CA LEU A 901 6.86 4.22 -33.09
C LEU A 901 7.98 4.32 -34.14
N LEU A 902 8.81 5.35 -34.04
CA LEU A 902 9.96 5.55 -34.95
C LEU A 902 11.00 4.44 -34.77
N CYS A 903 11.34 4.07 -33.53
CA CYS A 903 12.25 2.96 -33.24
C CYS A 903 11.77 1.58 -33.74
N LEU A 904 10.47 1.30 -33.72
CA LEU A 904 9.92 0.05 -34.26
C LEU A 904 10.01 0.05 -35.79
N SER A 905 9.75 1.20 -36.41
CA SER A 905 9.89 1.39 -37.86
C SER A 905 11.35 1.18 -38.31
N ASP A 906 12.31 1.73 -37.58
CA ASP A 906 13.75 1.54 -37.83
C ASP A 906 14.20 0.07 -37.71
N LYS A 907 13.50 -0.73 -36.88
CA LYS A 907 13.74 -2.17 -36.71
C LYS A 907 13.07 -3.03 -37.80
N GLY A 908 12.40 -2.41 -38.78
CA GLY A 908 11.72 -3.10 -39.87
C GLY A 908 10.35 -3.67 -39.53
N ILE A 909 9.76 -3.29 -38.39
CA ILE A 909 8.37 -3.62 -38.06
C ILE A 909 7.46 -2.74 -38.91
N SER A 910 6.42 -3.31 -39.52
CA SER A 910 5.51 -2.55 -40.37
C SER A 910 4.81 -1.45 -39.57
N LEU A 911 4.58 -0.28 -40.18
CA LEU A 911 3.96 0.85 -39.49
C LEU A 911 2.58 0.51 -38.91
N LYS A 912 1.81 -0.36 -39.59
CA LYS A 912 0.50 -0.83 -39.12
C LYS A 912 0.61 -1.68 -37.86
N GLU A 913 1.59 -2.58 -37.83
CA GLU A 913 1.86 -3.41 -36.65
C GLU A 913 2.40 -2.56 -35.49
N ALA A 914 3.33 -1.64 -35.76
CA ALA A 914 3.86 -0.71 -34.76
C ALA A 914 2.76 0.19 -34.16
N ALA A 915 1.87 0.73 -35.00
CA ALA A 915 0.71 1.51 -34.56
C ALA A 915 -0.25 0.69 -33.68
N THR A 916 -0.46 -0.59 -34.02
CA THR A 916 -1.30 -1.50 -33.22
C THR A 916 -0.66 -1.80 -31.87
N ILE A 917 0.64 -2.10 -31.83
CA ILE A 917 1.40 -2.37 -30.58
C ILE A 917 1.32 -1.18 -29.63
N LEU A 918 1.40 0.04 -30.17
CA LEU A 918 1.45 1.28 -29.41
C LEU A 918 0.09 1.97 -29.23
N ASN A 919 -0.98 1.38 -29.74
CA ASN A 919 -2.34 1.92 -29.74
C ASN A 919 -2.43 3.36 -30.32
N ILE A 920 -1.77 3.57 -31.45
CA ILE A 920 -1.77 4.84 -32.20
C ILE A 920 -2.76 4.68 -33.37
N ASN A 921 -3.57 5.71 -33.64
CA ASN A 921 -4.39 5.73 -34.85
C ASN A 921 -3.48 5.58 -36.09
N PHE A 922 -3.85 4.72 -37.02
CA PHE A 922 -3.00 4.42 -38.17
C PHE A 922 -2.72 5.63 -39.07
N ASP A 923 -3.68 6.55 -39.23
CA ASP A 923 -3.50 7.78 -40.01
C ASP A 923 -2.54 8.74 -39.31
N ASP A 924 -2.65 8.87 -38.00
CA ASP A 924 -1.70 9.66 -37.21
C ASP A 924 -0.29 9.07 -37.29
N ALA A 925 -0.15 7.74 -37.19
CA ALA A 925 1.12 7.05 -37.33
C ALA A 925 1.75 7.32 -38.72
N LYS A 926 0.94 7.35 -39.78
CA LYS A 926 1.38 7.70 -41.14
C LYS A 926 1.87 9.14 -41.23
N THR A 927 1.14 10.09 -40.62
CA THR A 927 1.55 11.50 -40.58
C THR A 927 2.85 11.68 -39.80
N LEU A 928 2.98 11.07 -38.63
CA LEU A 928 4.21 11.10 -37.81
C LEU A 928 5.41 10.52 -38.56
N ALA A 929 5.24 9.35 -39.20
CA ALA A 929 6.30 8.72 -39.98
C ALA A 929 6.72 9.58 -41.19
N LYS A 930 5.74 10.17 -41.90
CA LYS A 930 6.02 11.08 -43.03
C LYS A 930 6.80 12.31 -42.57
N ARG A 931 6.44 12.91 -41.42
CA ARG A 931 7.17 14.05 -40.87
C ARG A 931 8.57 13.66 -40.41
N ALA A 932 8.74 12.51 -39.76
CA ALA A 932 10.05 11.99 -39.38
C ALA A 932 10.97 11.77 -40.59
N TYR A 933 10.43 11.29 -41.71
CA TYR A 933 11.16 11.19 -42.98
C TYR A 933 11.60 12.56 -43.51
N LYS A 934 10.77 13.60 -43.38
CA LYS A 934 11.21 14.96 -43.73
C LYS A 934 12.34 15.44 -42.84
N VAL A 935 12.27 15.13 -41.54
CA VAL A 935 13.32 15.48 -40.58
C VAL A 935 14.64 14.75 -40.87
N SER A 936 14.58 13.48 -41.31
CA SER A 936 15.77 12.71 -41.70
C SER A 936 16.51 13.35 -42.88
N ASN A 937 15.77 13.96 -43.80
CA ASN A 937 16.33 14.58 -45.02
C ASN A 937 16.88 16.01 -44.81
N ILE A 938 16.87 16.54 -43.59
CA ILE A 938 17.43 17.86 -43.31
C ILE A 938 18.97 17.75 -43.28
N ILE A 939 19.60 18.33 -44.29
CA ILE A 939 21.07 18.37 -44.44
C ILE A 939 21.66 19.73 -44.06
N ASN A 940 22.95 19.75 -43.79
CA ASN A 940 23.73 20.97 -43.64
C ASN A 940 24.35 21.41 -44.97
N THR A 941 25.02 22.56 -44.96
CA THR A 941 25.72 23.12 -46.13
C THR A 941 26.89 22.27 -46.65
N ARG A 942 27.17 21.12 -46.02
CA ARG A 942 28.18 20.14 -46.41
C ARG A 942 27.55 18.78 -46.76
N ASP A 943 26.27 18.76 -47.15
CA ASP A 943 25.50 17.57 -47.50
C ASP A 943 25.43 16.47 -46.40
N LYS A 944 25.62 16.84 -45.13
CA LYS A 944 25.47 15.89 -44.01
C LYS A 944 24.15 16.07 -43.27
N GLU A 945 23.52 14.95 -42.95
CA GLU A 945 22.30 14.89 -42.11
C GLU A 945 22.50 15.62 -40.78
N ARG A 946 21.43 16.27 -40.28
CA ARG A 946 21.49 17.07 -39.04
C ARG A 946 20.96 16.33 -37.82
N PHE A 947 19.92 15.52 -37.96
CA PHE A 947 19.16 15.00 -36.82
C PHE A 947 19.33 13.51 -36.55
N ILE A 948 19.81 12.76 -37.54
CA ILE A 948 19.86 11.30 -37.53
C ILE A 948 21.25 10.85 -37.95
N LYS A 949 21.72 9.73 -37.43
CA LYS A 949 23.03 9.18 -37.79
C LYS A 949 22.84 8.17 -38.93
N PRO A 950 23.66 8.19 -39.99
CA PRO A 950 23.59 7.20 -41.06
C PRO A 950 23.80 5.79 -40.49
N ASP A 951 22.92 4.85 -40.83
CA ASP A 951 23.13 3.43 -40.54
C ASP A 951 24.22 2.87 -41.45
N SER A 952 25.04 1.98 -40.91
CA SER A 952 26.05 1.19 -41.64
C SER A 952 25.49 0.40 -42.83
N VAL A 953 24.17 0.21 -42.91
CA VAL A 953 23.45 -0.56 -43.93
C VAL A 953 22.63 0.34 -44.87
N GLU A 954 22.90 1.65 -44.93
CA GLU A 954 22.19 2.64 -45.77
C GLU A 954 20.66 2.71 -45.56
N ARG A 955 20.17 2.22 -44.41
CA ARG A 955 18.75 2.34 -44.05
C ARG A 955 18.46 3.76 -43.56
N ILE A 956 17.33 4.31 -44.03
CA ILE A 956 16.79 5.56 -43.49
C ILE A 956 16.34 5.29 -42.06
N MET A 957 17.05 5.88 -41.11
CA MET A 957 16.65 5.91 -39.71
C MET A 957 15.68 7.08 -39.51
N LEU A 958 14.64 6.87 -38.71
CA LEU A 958 13.63 7.87 -38.37
C LEU A 958 13.74 8.32 -36.92
N SER A 959 14.26 7.46 -36.03
CA SER A 959 14.33 7.78 -34.61
C SER A 959 15.40 8.84 -34.27
N PRO A 960 15.11 9.72 -33.29
CA PRO A 960 16.08 10.70 -32.82
C PRO A 960 17.24 10.07 -32.06
N LEU A 961 18.38 10.76 -32.04
CA LEU A 961 19.49 10.43 -31.13
C LEU A 961 19.05 10.61 -29.67
N LYS A 962 19.03 9.52 -28.92
CA LYS A 962 18.46 9.48 -27.56
C LYS A 962 19.23 10.36 -26.57
N PRO A 963 18.53 10.92 -25.56
CA PRO A 963 19.18 11.53 -24.41
C PRO A 963 20.03 10.50 -23.66
N GLN A 964 21.14 10.97 -23.08
CA GLN A 964 22.14 10.09 -22.48
C GLN A 964 21.97 9.98 -20.97
N GLU A 965 21.65 11.09 -20.31
CA GLU A 965 21.63 11.17 -18.86
C GLU A 965 20.20 11.14 -18.32
N GLN A 966 20.02 10.67 -17.08
CA GLN A 966 18.70 10.66 -16.45
C GLN A 966 18.15 12.08 -16.20
N SER A 967 19.03 13.04 -15.93
CA SER A 967 18.67 14.47 -15.87
C SER A 967 18.01 14.98 -17.15
N ASP A 968 18.37 14.42 -18.31
CA ASP A 968 17.78 14.84 -19.58
C ASP A 968 16.29 14.48 -19.64
N TYR A 969 15.95 13.25 -19.24
CA TYR A 969 14.55 12.79 -19.20
C TYR A 969 13.71 13.55 -18.16
N ARG A 970 14.32 14.01 -17.05
CA ARG A 970 13.66 14.90 -16.09
C ARG A 970 13.29 16.25 -16.72
N LEU A 971 14.22 16.86 -17.44
CA LEU A 971 14.00 18.15 -18.10
C LEU A 971 13.06 18.05 -19.31
N LEU A 972 13.02 16.90 -20.00
CA LEU A 972 12.15 16.67 -21.16
C LEU A 972 10.67 16.94 -20.85
N THR A 973 10.20 16.56 -19.67
CA THR A 973 8.80 16.78 -19.26
C THR A 973 8.50 18.28 -19.17
N HIS A 974 9.40 19.06 -18.58
CA HIS A 974 9.26 20.52 -18.48
C HIS A 974 9.36 21.21 -19.84
N LEU A 975 10.33 20.81 -20.67
CA LEU A 975 10.46 21.31 -22.05
C LEU A 975 9.18 21.09 -22.87
N ARG A 976 8.60 19.91 -22.75
CA ARG A 976 7.35 19.53 -23.42
C ARG A 976 6.19 20.45 -23.00
N ASN A 977 6.00 20.62 -21.70
CA ASN A 977 4.87 21.36 -21.16
C ASN A 977 5.02 22.87 -21.44
N ASN A 978 6.20 23.43 -21.18
CA ASN A 978 6.49 24.84 -21.46
C ASN A 978 6.52 25.14 -22.97
N GLY A 979 6.99 24.20 -23.79
CA GLY A 979 6.93 24.30 -25.25
C GLY A 979 5.50 24.33 -25.77
N SER A 980 4.60 23.53 -25.20
CA SER A 980 3.17 23.57 -25.53
C SER A 980 2.54 24.92 -25.16
N LEU A 981 2.89 25.47 -24.00
CA LEU A 981 2.42 26.80 -23.58
C LEU A 981 2.91 27.89 -24.53
N LEU A 982 4.19 27.88 -24.88
CA LEU A 982 4.80 28.80 -25.84
C LEU A 982 4.18 28.71 -27.23
N ARG A 983 3.95 27.50 -27.75
CA ARG A 983 3.28 27.28 -29.04
C ARG A 983 1.89 27.91 -29.05
N THR A 984 1.16 27.79 -27.93
CA THR A 984 -0.23 28.26 -27.80
C THR A 984 -0.30 29.77 -27.61
N GLN A 985 0.53 30.33 -26.73
CA GLN A 985 0.49 31.75 -26.36
C GLN A 985 1.32 32.65 -27.29
N TYR A 986 2.44 32.15 -27.82
CA TYR A 986 3.44 32.91 -28.57
C TYR A 986 3.87 32.18 -29.85
N LYS A 987 2.91 31.85 -30.71
CA LYS A 987 3.11 31.01 -31.91
C LYS A 987 4.25 31.49 -32.84
N GLN A 988 4.38 32.80 -33.06
CA GLN A 988 5.42 33.34 -33.95
C GLN A 988 6.83 33.13 -33.36
N ASP A 989 6.99 33.32 -32.06
CA ASP A 989 8.25 33.08 -31.36
C ASP A 989 8.59 31.59 -31.34
N TRP A 990 7.60 30.72 -31.12
CA TRP A 990 7.77 29.28 -31.21
C TRP A 990 8.24 28.84 -32.60
N GLN A 991 7.59 29.32 -33.67
CA GLN A 991 7.98 29.02 -35.05
C GLN A 991 9.39 29.51 -35.38
N TRP A 992 9.72 30.75 -35.02
CA TRP A 992 11.06 31.31 -35.22
C TRP A 992 12.14 30.53 -34.45
N PHE A 993 11.87 30.19 -33.18
CA PHE A 993 12.79 29.41 -32.35
C PHE A 993 13.06 28.04 -32.97
N MET A 994 12.01 27.34 -33.39
CA MET A 994 12.11 26.03 -34.02
C MET A 994 12.83 26.06 -35.38
N ASP A 995 12.60 27.10 -36.18
CA ASP A 995 13.29 27.31 -37.47
C ASP A 995 14.80 27.53 -37.27
N ILE A 996 15.19 28.42 -36.35
CA ILE A 996 16.61 28.63 -36.02
C ILE A 996 17.26 27.33 -35.50
N CYS A 997 16.56 26.58 -34.65
CA CYS A 997 17.05 25.30 -34.15
C CYS A 997 17.26 24.30 -35.29
N CYS A 998 16.27 24.18 -36.18
CA CYS A 998 16.32 23.33 -37.38
C CYS A 998 17.54 23.63 -38.26
N GLN A 999 17.82 24.92 -38.51
CA GLN A 999 18.91 25.37 -39.37
C GLN A 999 20.31 25.23 -38.74
N LYS A 1000 20.43 25.28 -37.40
CA LYS A 1000 21.73 25.40 -36.73
C LYS A 1000 22.16 24.17 -35.93
N ILE A 1001 21.25 23.30 -35.49
CA ILE A 1001 21.59 22.07 -34.76
C ILE A 1001 22.18 20.99 -35.70
N SER A 1002 23.00 20.09 -35.17
CA SER A 1002 23.56 18.94 -35.92
C SER A 1002 23.85 17.71 -35.04
N ILE A 1003 24.23 16.59 -35.67
CA ILE A 1003 24.56 15.32 -35.01
C ILE A 1003 25.72 15.46 -34.01
N SER A 1004 26.74 16.26 -34.34
CA SER A 1004 27.92 16.45 -33.49
C SER A 1004 27.81 17.64 -32.55
N LYS A 1005 26.81 18.52 -32.71
CA LYS A 1005 26.66 19.76 -31.94
C LYS A 1005 25.25 19.88 -31.38
N ALA A 1006 25.11 19.64 -30.07
CA ALA A 1006 23.87 19.86 -29.32
C ALA A 1006 23.74 21.32 -28.80
N TYR A 1007 24.31 22.27 -29.53
CA TYR A 1007 24.28 23.70 -29.24
C TYR A 1007 24.03 24.49 -30.53
N ILE A 1008 23.59 25.73 -30.37
CA ILE A 1008 23.43 26.70 -31.44
C ILE A 1008 24.52 27.77 -31.28
N SER A 1009 25.09 28.22 -32.40
CA SER A 1009 26.14 29.23 -32.44
C SER A 1009 25.61 30.51 -33.09
N PHE A 1010 25.89 31.64 -32.45
CA PHE A 1010 25.57 32.98 -32.92
C PHE A 1010 26.87 33.78 -33.09
N PRO A 1011 27.19 34.26 -34.30
CA PRO A 1011 28.28 35.22 -34.47
C PRO A 1011 27.91 36.57 -33.85
N GLU A 1012 28.90 37.41 -33.57
CA GLU A 1012 28.71 38.76 -33.02
C GLU A 1012 27.75 39.60 -33.87
N SER A 1013 27.77 39.46 -35.19
CA SER A 1013 26.86 40.15 -36.11
C SER A 1013 25.38 39.78 -35.96
N ARG A 1014 25.05 38.72 -35.19
CA ARG A 1014 23.66 38.28 -34.93
C ARG A 1014 23.34 38.27 -33.44
N ILE A 1015 23.79 39.29 -32.72
CA ILE A 1015 23.56 39.45 -31.28
C ILE A 1015 22.08 39.57 -30.91
N GLU A 1016 21.27 40.22 -31.75
CA GLU A 1016 19.83 40.38 -31.50
C GLU A 1016 19.06 39.05 -31.65
N ASP A 1017 19.47 38.19 -32.59
CA ASP A 1017 18.95 36.82 -32.67
C ASP A 1017 19.31 36.03 -31.40
N PHE A 1018 20.52 36.21 -30.87
CA PHE A 1018 20.92 35.56 -29.62
C PHE A 1018 20.09 36.02 -28.42
N LYS A 1019 19.82 37.33 -28.30
CA LYS A 1019 18.95 37.91 -27.26
C LYS A 1019 17.53 37.36 -27.34
N ARG A 1020 16.92 37.39 -28.53
CA ARG A 1020 15.58 36.83 -28.77
C ARG A 1020 15.54 35.34 -28.43
N PHE A 1021 16.57 34.59 -28.84
CA PHE A 1021 16.70 33.17 -28.52
C PHE A 1021 16.71 32.94 -27.00
N ILE A 1022 17.47 33.73 -26.23
CA ILE A 1022 17.51 33.62 -24.77
C ILE A 1022 16.16 33.97 -24.13
N GLY A 1023 15.46 34.99 -24.63
CA GLY A 1023 14.13 35.37 -24.16
C GLY A 1023 13.13 34.22 -24.24
N ILE A 1024 13.18 33.43 -25.31
CA ILE A 1024 12.34 32.23 -25.50
C ILE A 1024 12.88 31.05 -24.68
N ALA A 1025 14.20 30.84 -24.68
CA ALA A 1025 14.85 29.75 -23.97
C ALA A 1025 14.57 29.74 -22.45
N LYS A 1026 14.47 30.92 -21.82
CA LYS A 1026 14.10 31.08 -20.41
C LYS A 1026 12.67 30.66 -20.08
N GLN A 1027 11.76 30.79 -21.05
CA GLN A 1027 10.39 30.31 -20.90
C GLN A 1027 10.32 28.78 -21.01
N LEU A 1028 11.27 28.16 -21.73
CA LEU A 1028 11.39 26.70 -21.82
C LEU A 1028 12.00 26.08 -20.57
N LEU A 1029 13.12 26.61 -20.07
CA LEU A 1029 13.81 26.13 -18.86
C LEU A 1029 14.44 27.30 -18.09
N PRO A 1030 14.58 27.18 -16.74
CA PRO A 1030 15.26 28.18 -15.92
C PRO A 1030 16.70 28.45 -16.38
N GLU A 1031 17.22 29.65 -16.08
CA GLU A 1031 18.52 30.14 -16.53
C GLU A 1031 19.66 29.16 -16.22
N LYS A 1032 19.64 28.58 -15.01
CA LYS A 1032 20.67 27.63 -14.54
C LYS A 1032 20.80 26.35 -15.39
N ASN A 1033 19.80 26.03 -16.22
CA ASN A 1033 19.80 24.86 -17.09
C ASN A 1033 20.40 25.14 -18.47
N TRP A 1034 20.77 26.38 -18.77
CA TRP A 1034 21.42 26.77 -20.03
C TRP A 1034 22.92 26.98 -19.83
N LEU A 1035 23.71 26.53 -20.82
CA LEU A 1035 25.15 26.71 -20.89
C LEU A 1035 25.50 27.63 -22.06
N ILE A 1036 26.27 28.68 -21.77
CA ILE A 1036 26.85 29.58 -22.76
C ILE A 1036 28.38 29.37 -22.78
N THR A 1037 28.94 29.17 -23.96
CA THR A 1037 30.39 29.09 -24.19
C THR A 1037 30.82 30.14 -25.21
N THR A 1038 31.80 30.97 -24.85
CA THR A 1038 32.41 31.99 -25.70
C THR A 1038 33.80 32.37 -25.17
N ASP A 1039 34.54 33.19 -25.92
CA ASP A 1039 35.78 33.82 -25.44
C ASP A 1039 35.52 34.92 -24.39
N ALA A 1040 36.59 35.44 -23.78
CA ALA A 1040 36.49 36.45 -22.73
C ALA A 1040 35.98 37.81 -23.23
N GLN A 1041 36.32 38.19 -24.47
CA GLN A 1041 36.00 39.50 -25.03
C GLN A 1041 34.51 39.63 -25.34
N LEU A 1042 33.93 38.63 -26.01
CA LEU A 1042 32.50 38.53 -26.28
C LEU A 1042 31.68 38.37 -25.00
N LYS A 1043 32.24 37.70 -23.99
CA LYS A 1043 31.62 37.59 -22.67
C LYS A 1043 31.47 38.97 -22.03
N ASP A 1044 32.55 39.75 -21.97
CA ASP A 1044 32.56 41.02 -21.25
C ASP A 1044 31.70 42.10 -21.94
N THR A 1045 31.59 42.03 -23.27
CA THR A 1045 30.74 42.94 -24.06
C THR A 1045 29.25 42.57 -24.04
N THR A 1046 28.92 41.28 -23.98
CA THR A 1046 27.53 40.80 -24.15
C THR A 1046 26.90 40.32 -22.85
N LEU A 1047 27.60 39.49 -22.07
CA LEU A 1047 27.00 38.69 -20.99
C LEU A 1047 27.01 39.39 -19.61
N ASN A 1048 27.53 40.62 -19.51
CA ASN A 1048 27.56 41.40 -18.27
C ASN A 1048 26.21 42.05 -17.91
N GLN A 1049 25.18 41.87 -18.74
CA GLN A 1049 23.84 42.42 -18.50
C GLN A 1049 23.04 41.57 -17.49
N PRO A 1050 22.15 42.19 -16.68
CA PRO A 1050 21.39 41.48 -15.64
C PRO A 1050 20.49 40.38 -16.19
N GLU A 1051 20.08 40.47 -17.47
CA GLU A 1051 19.31 39.45 -18.14
C GLU A 1051 20.04 38.09 -18.27
N TYR A 1052 21.37 38.02 -18.18
CA TYR A 1052 22.09 36.74 -18.27
C TYR A 1052 22.44 36.14 -16.91
N LYS A 1053 22.06 36.81 -15.82
CA LYS A 1053 22.37 36.41 -14.45
C LYS A 1053 21.72 35.06 -14.13
N GLY A 1054 22.54 34.10 -13.67
CA GLY A 1054 22.10 32.75 -13.30
C GLY A 1054 22.30 31.69 -14.40
N MET A 1055 22.62 32.08 -15.64
CA MET A 1055 23.02 31.13 -16.69
C MET A 1055 24.43 30.59 -16.45
N ARG A 1056 24.70 29.35 -16.90
CA ARG A 1056 26.03 28.75 -16.76
C ARG A 1056 26.96 29.23 -17.86
N TYR A 1057 28.19 29.54 -17.49
CA TYR A 1057 29.20 30.03 -18.42
C TYR A 1057 30.44 29.14 -18.41
N GLN A 1058 30.99 28.86 -19.59
CA GLN A 1058 32.26 28.18 -19.78
C GLN A 1058 33.15 28.98 -20.73
N LYS A 1059 34.34 29.37 -20.26
CA LYS A 1059 35.32 30.08 -21.09
C LYS A 1059 35.96 29.12 -22.08
N ASN A 1060 35.95 29.47 -23.37
CA ASN A 1060 36.73 28.77 -24.38
C ASN A 1060 37.42 29.78 -25.31
N PRO A 1061 38.75 30.00 -25.16
CA PRO A 1061 39.50 30.97 -25.97
C PRO A 1061 39.44 30.70 -27.48
N SER A 1062 39.16 29.45 -27.89
CA SER A 1062 39.12 29.03 -29.29
C SER A 1062 37.75 29.27 -29.95
N VAL A 1063 36.81 29.94 -29.26
CA VAL A 1063 35.43 30.10 -29.71
C VAL A 1063 35.08 31.59 -29.83
N SER A 1064 35.07 32.09 -31.07
CA SER A 1064 34.72 33.47 -31.43
C SER A 1064 33.22 33.68 -31.69
N THR A 1065 32.36 32.86 -31.08
CA THR A 1065 30.90 32.90 -31.27
C THR A 1065 30.18 32.59 -29.97
N LEU A 1066 29.00 33.13 -29.75
CA LEU A 1066 28.15 32.77 -28.61
C LEU A 1066 27.47 31.43 -28.85
N ARG A 1067 27.92 30.39 -28.15
CA ARG A 1067 27.34 29.04 -28.24
C ARG A 1067 26.41 28.78 -27.07
N ILE A 1068 25.16 28.42 -27.34
CA ILE A 1068 24.13 28.14 -26.32
C ILE A 1068 23.51 26.76 -26.51
N GLY A 1069 23.27 26.07 -25.39
CA GLY A 1069 22.55 24.80 -25.35
C GLY A 1069 22.20 24.40 -23.93
N ILE A 1070 21.53 23.27 -23.77
CA ILE A 1070 21.15 22.77 -22.43
C ILE A 1070 22.41 22.25 -21.72
N ALA A 1071 22.58 22.62 -20.46
CA ALA A 1071 23.72 22.22 -19.63
C ALA A 1071 23.56 20.79 -19.08
N SER A 1072 24.59 19.96 -19.23
CA SER A 1072 24.74 18.66 -18.55
C SER A 1072 26.07 18.61 -17.83
N ARG A 1073 26.15 17.90 -16.70
CA ARG A 1073 27.44 17.60 -16.05
C ARG A 1073 28.19 16.52 -16.84
N GLU A 1074 29.52 16.61 -16.89
CA GLU A 1074 30.34 15.46 -17.27
C GLU A 1074 30.34 14.46 -16.11
N ALA A 1075 30.06 13.18 -16.42
CA ALA A 1075 30.23 12.11 -15.45
C ALA A 1075 31.73 11.87 -15.29
N THR A 1076 32.28 12.15 -14.11
CA THR A 1076 33.62 11.69 -13.76
C THR A 1076 33.55 10.18 -13.54
N ASP A 1077 34.41 9.43 -14.24
CA ASP A 1077 34.65 8.02 -13.92
C ASP A 1077 35.14 7.96 -12.46
N LEU A 1078 34.28 7.51 -11.55
CA LEU A 1078 34.55 7.34 -10.12
C LEU A 1078 35.65 6.30 -9.80
N SER A 1079 36.36 5.80 -10.80
CA SER A 1079 37.44 4.82 -10.61
C SER A 1079 38.82 5.44 -10.39
N ASN A 1080 39.03 6.75 -10.60
CA ASN A 1080 40.33 7.36 -10.36
C ASN A 1080 40.23 8.85 -9.98
N SER A 1081 40.81 9.20 -8.83
CA SER A 1081 41.40 10.48 -8.40
C SER A 1081 40.71 11.22 -7.24
N PHE A 1082 41.35 11.13 -6.07
CA PHE A 1082 41.33 12.13 -5.00
C PHE A 1082 42.20 13.33 -5.41
N THR A 1083 41.76 14.13 -6.37
CA THR A 1083 42.27 15.49 -6.59
C THR A 1083 41.12 16.36 -7.10
N SER A 1084 41.09 17.62 -6.66
CA SER A 1084 40.00 18.58 -6.84
C SER A 1084 39.53 18.68 -8.31
N SER A 1085 38.37 18.08 -8.60
CA SER A 1085 37.77 18.09 -9.93
C SER A 1085 37.25 19.49 -10.28
N LYS A 1086 37.79 20.12 -11.33
CA LYS A 1086 37.17 21.28 -11.98
C LYS A 1086 35.79 20.86 -12.51
N ASN A 1087 34.72 21.54 -12.07
CA ASN A 1087 33.35 21.35 -12.59
C ASN A 1087 33.29 21.70 -14.09
N THR A 1088 33.48 20.71 -14.97
CA THR A 1088 33.33 20.86 -16.42
C THR A 1088 31.89 20.54 -16.86
N TRP A 1089 31.30 21.46 -17.62
CA TRP A 1089 29.94 21.33 -18.18
C TRP A 1089 30.03 20.90 -19.65
N LYS A 1090 29.06 20.10 -20.12
CA LYS A 1090 28.89 19.72 -21.52
C LYS A 1090 27.51 20.12 -22.03
N TYR A 1091 27.35 20.21 -23.36
CA TYR A 1091 26.05 20.40 -23.99
C TYR A 1091 25.25 19.09 -24.02
N SER A 1092 24.04 19.11 -23.45
CA SER A 1092 23.16 17.95 -23.39
C SER A 1092 22.56 17.63 -24.78
N PRO A 1093 22.60 16.35 -25.22
CA PRO A 1093 21.89 15.89 -26.42
C PRO A 1093 20.36 16.11 -26.35
N LEU A 1094 19.80 16.34 -25.14
CA LEU A 1094 18.39 16.63 -24.93
C LEU A 1094 17.89 17.74 -25.85
N PHE A 1095 18.70 18.79 -26.05
CA PHE A 1095 18.23 19.95 -26.81
C PHE A 1095 17.92 19.57 -28.26
N ARG A 1096 18.79 18.79 -28.90
CA ARG A 1096 18.55 18.26 -30.24
C ARG A 1096 17.39 17.26 -30.25
N PHE A 1097 17.34 16.37 -29.26
CA PHE A 1097 16.25 15.38 -29.16
C PHE A 1097 14.89 16.07 -29.10
N PHE A 1098 14.75 17.07 -28.24
CA PHE A 1098 13.53 17.87 -28.10
C PHE A 1098 13.15 18.53 -29.44
N VAL A 1099 14.11 19.19 -30.11
CA VAL A 1099 13.86 19.85 -31.40
C VAL A 1099 13.41 18.84 -32.47
N HIS A 1100 14.07 17.68 -32.57
CA HIS A 1100 13.65 16.62 -33.48
C HIS A 1100 12.19 16.23 -33.22
N MET A 1101 11.85 15.92 -31.96
CA MET A 1101 10.50 15.47 -31.60
C MET A 1101 9.44 16.53 -31.88
N MET A 1102 9.72 17.80 -31.61
CA MET A 1102 8.79 18.90 -31.92
C MET A 1102 8.60 19.06 -33.43
N LEU A 1103 9.65 18.95 -34.24
CA LEU A 1103 9.52 18.96 -35.71
C LEU A 1103 8.63 17.80 -36.20
N VAL A 1104 8.76 16.60 -35.64
CA VAL A 1104 7.94 15.46 -36.01
C VAL A 1104 6.47 15.65 -35.59
N MET A 1105 6.22 16.15 -34.38
CA MET A 1105 4.89 16.15 -33.77
C MET A 1105 4.05 17.40 -34.07
N ASP A 1106 4.67 18.56 -34.32
CA ASP A 1106 3.95 19.82 -34.52
C ASP A 1106 3.67 20.08 -36.00
N GLU A 1107 2.43 19.82 -36.42
CA GLU A 1107 2.00 20.02 -37.80
C GLU A 1107 2.10 21.48 -38.29
N SER A 1108 2.14 22.44 -37.37
CA SER A 1108 2.25 23.87 -37.69
C SER A 1108 3.67 24.32 -38.05
N LEU A 1109 4.67 23.45 -37.86
CA LEU A 1109 6.05 23.72 -38.25
C LEU A 1109 6.30 23.26 -39.70
N CYS A 1110 6.74 24.20 -40.54
CA CYS A 1110 7.22 23.91 -41.89
C CYS A 1110 8.57 23.19 -41.82
N ILE A 1111 8.66 22.02 -42.46
CA ILE A 1111 9.92 21.31 -42.66
C ILE A 1111 10.28 21.45 -44.14
N ASN A 1112 11.20 22.37 -44.44
CA ASN A 1112 11.67 22.58 -45.80
C ASN A 1112 12.72 21.50 -46.13
N GLU A 1113 12.37 20.60 -47.05
CA GLU A 1113 13.28 19.60 -47.59
C GLU A 1113 14.41 20.31 -48.34
N SER A 1114 15.66 19.96 -48.05
CA SER A 1114 16.82 20.64 -48.64
C SER A 1114 17.30 20.00 -49.96
N LYS A 1115 16.55 19.05 -50.53
CA LYS A 1115 16.66 18.57 -51.92
C LYS A 1115 15.27 18.15 -52.45
N PRO A 1116 14.98 18.36 -53.76
CA PRO A 1116 13.80 17.79 -54.42
C PRO A 1116 13.85 16.27 -54.50
#